data_AF-A0A818VKI3-F1
#
_entry.id   AF-A0A818VKI3-F1
#
_cell.length_a   1.000
_cell.length_b   1.000
_cell.length_c   1.000
_cell.angle_alpha   90.00
_cell.angle_beta   90.00
_cell.angle_gamma   90.00
#
_symmetry.space_group_name_H-M   'P 1'
#
loop_
_entity.id
_entity.type
_entity.pdbx_description
1 polymer ?
#
loop_
_entity_poly.entity_id
_entity_poly.type
_entity_poly.pdbx_seq_one_letter_code
_entity_poly.pdbx_strand_id
1 'polypeptide(L)'
;MMALVPSTNNSRNANKEKIRDEYRRTMKKLIIKKEQDNQSDTNNLTQMLVRTDNHERTDNVFNRNINSTLSFNQLNTKDSHQQIHDETIFEQVYQFEQYRDGIPINSTHQKQTESMPIISITTSFNNRNHQINHDNFGIQLPLIETHQSRPITSNSISKRTTEPLGILPLKHQRNPSNPSISLTSEDTKQNLLYLSEYDTHAKTIQIPSESSTSNSSIHIRTYNNESNTSIHRREISNKSSQSISHTSNIESSNNQIKNGILSRPLPTPELISDNKNIYRLIIQDGITKDQTEIFLQYRQFYYFIWGNIVKIFRMLEKIMYNYFVPIALINGEKVAELAQSIEIERKPTLEELLSTIINRDDIEKLIKQPSRRFRGKNGKDRAAILIQSCWRGFHARYIYKDIKKRRWAAHIITSAWLKYSKLSKIRKQLKLIHHRQLEFFQKKQNELRQKWSYISSHRRTIVHIPSLGLTESIRKTLTNLPLKENYQIGRLCELEDPNIDIIYVSPMSINDEILQYYNRLINLRDLVEEGSEQSVPSIPKNANERFIIIVPEALHRFPGHNMCLSTILKYSPKALKQIKTLIKDRSAYLVTGISHMDDLYISEYLNIPLYGCEPEISYLYSTKSGSKRIFKSSNVPMPFGEYDIYNQKHLYESLAYLILEHLDVQRWIFKIDDHFDGQGIAYCDIAIYLPCYKDILKEADKWSNNKSLQVEKKYSYTKILSELSDVLDKHTIYVNKTQFNSWQTYLKIFLSEGGIIEAYPPSNSVTSITICLSIEPNGYYSLICSGDQLHAESQFSCWGLSFPQSSIDSNQLNNYCLLIVEQCKQRNIYGYIDIDFVGFIDKKTNEQKLWITDLCIGYSEHISLYRIMQYTTIGQFNSQTHKFIVKTKQIKQRLRNWQNGAPEYTIIEKNRYAIWSSKLYHKNLSNIHYSIFFHMCRSHGVGFDIREKQGSIFTLYECDHHEHIGMITISDTLQNTLTNFVCYLNTIYQEITPVDMKQQSNFMLAVNDIENILGITQENISLNTITS
;
A
#
# COMPACT_ATOMS: atom_id res chain seq x y z
N MET A 1 16.77 43.25 -18.12
CA MET A 1 17.43 42.73 -19.35
C MET A 1 18.30 41.55 -18.97
N MET A 2 18.03 40.40 -19.61
CA MET A 2 18.88 39.20 -19.78
C MET A 2 19.43 38.47 -18.54
N ALA A 3 19.60 37.14 -18.52
CA ALA A 3 18.94 35.96 -19.10
C ALA A 3 19.69 34.77 -18.50
N LEU A 4 18.94 33.76 -18.06
CA LEU A 4 19.39 32.54 -17.39
C LEU A 4 20.07 31.55 -18.36
N VAL A 5 21.13 30.88 -17.90
CA VAL A 5 21.68 29.65 -18.53
C VAL A 5 21.34 28.44 -17.63
N PRO A 6 20.66 27.40 -18.13
CA PRO A 6 20.23 26.25 -17.32
C PRO A 6 21.26 25.12 -17.22
N SER A 7 21.12 24.36 -16.14
CA SER A 7 21.96 23.28 -15.64
C SER A 7 21.82 21.95 -16.40
N THR A 8 22.94 21.30 -16.67
CA THR A 8 23.09 20.05 -17.45
C THR A 8 22.85 18.76 -16.65
N ASN A 9 22.16 18.82 -15.50
CA ASN A 9 21.90 17.64 -14.65
C ASN A 9 20.57 16.91 -14.94
N ASN A 10 19.62 17.51 -15.67
CA ASN A 10 18.30 16.89 -15.91
C ASN A 10 18.29 15.81 -17.01
N SER A 11 19.23 15.81 -17.95
CA SER A 11 19.22 14.84 -19.08
C SER A 11 19.67 13.43 -18.69
N ARG A 12 20.51 13.28 -17.67
CA ARG A 12 20.98 11.96 -17.19
C ARG A 12 19.94 11.23 -16.34
N ASN A 13 19.07 11.95 -15.62
CA ASN A 13 17.99 11.33 -14.85
C ASN A 13 16.81 10.91 -15.74
N ALA A 14 16.47 11.72 -16.74
CA ALA A 14 15.43 11.38 -17.73
C ALA A 14 15.77 10.11 -18.54
N ASN A 15 17.04 9.88 -18.88
CA ASN A 15 17.47 8.66 -19.57
C ASN A 15 17.44 7.41 -18.68
N LYS A 16 17.67 7.55 -17.36
CA LYS A 16 17.53 6.43 -16.42
C LYS A 16 16.07 6.03 -16.20
N GLU A 17 15.14 7.00 -16.19
CA GLU A 17 13.71 6.73 -16.11
C GLU A 17 13.17 6.07 -17.38
N LYS A 18 13.55 6.57 -18.57
CA LYS A 18 13.14 5.95 -19.84
C LYS A 18 13.55 4.48 -19.93
N ILE A 19 14.78 4.14 -19.52
CA ILE A 19 15.26 2.75 -19.49
C ILE A 19 14.49 1.91 -18.47
N ARG A 20 14.15 2.46 -17.30
CA ARG A 20 13.33 1.77 -16.29
C ARG A 20 11.90 1.50 -16.77
N ASP A 21 11.31 2.44 -17.50
CA ASP A 21 9.95 2.29 -18.03
C ASP A 21 9.89 1.33 -19.21
N GLU A 22 10.90 1.34 -20.08
CA GLU A 22 11.05 0.34 -21.14
C GLU A 22 11.25 -1.07 -20.56
N TYR A 23 12.04 -1.19 -19.49
CA TYR A 23 12.21 -2.44 -18.73
C TYR A 23 10.89 -2.92 -18.11
N ARG A 24 10.11 -2.03 -17.47
CA ARG A 24 8.79 -2.35 -16.90
C ARG A 24 7.80 -2.81 -17.98
N ARG A 25 7.78 -2.15 -19.14
CA ARG A 25 6.91 -2.55 -20.27
C ARG A 25 7.29 -3.92 -20.83
N THR A 26 8.58 -4.19 -20.95
CA THR A 26 9.08 -5.48 -21.47
C THR A 26 8.80 -6.62 -20.50
N MET A 27 8.98 -6.38 -19.19
CA MET A 27 8.59 -7.33 -18.15
C MET A 27 7.08 -7.59 -18.11
N LYS A 28 6.24 -6.55 -18.23
CA LYS A 28 4.78 -6.73 -18.35
C LYS A 28 4.42 -7.61 -19.54
N LYS A 29 5.03 -7.39 -20.72
CA LYS A 29 4.78 -8.21 -21.92
C LYS A 29 5.20 -9.67 -21.72
N LEU A 30 6.33 -9.93 -21.07
CA LEU A 30 6.80 -11.29 -20.76
C LEU A 30 5.92 -12.00 -19.72
N ILE A 31 5.42 -11.28 -18.71
CA ILE A 31 4.50 -11.80 -17.71
C ILE A 31 3.15 -12.17 -18.36
N ILE A 32 2.58 -11.27 -19.16
CA ILE A 32 1.31 -11.51 -19.87
C ILE A 32 1.42 -12.70 -20.82
N LYS A 33 2.52 -12.81 -21.58
CA LYS A 33 2.76 -13.94 -22.47
C LYS A 33 2.81 -15.28 -21.70
N LYS A 34 3.40 -15.29 -20.51
CA LYS A 34 3.50 -16.50 -19.68
C LYS A 34 2.21 -16.83 -18.91
N GLU A 35 1.40 -15.84 -18.58
CA GLU A 35 0.05 -16.07 -18.03
C GLU A 35 -0.88 -16.67 -19.10
N GLN A 36 -0.71 -16.29 -20.37
CA GLN A 36 -1.39 -16.91 -21.52
C GLN A 36 -0.97 -18.38 -21.70
N ASP A 37 0.33 -18.69 -21.60
CA ASP A 37 0.83 -20.07 -21.72
C ASP A 37 0.38 -20.97 -20.54
N ASN A 38 0.19 -20.41 -19.33
CA ASN A 38 -0.27 -21.17 -18.16
C ASN A 38 -1.79 -21.42 -18.13
N GLN A 39 -2.62 -20.61 -18.82
CA GLN A 39 -4.07 -20.83 -18.92
C GLN A 39 -4.42 -21.97 -19.89
N SER A 40 -3.56 -22.29 -20.86
CA SER A 40 -3.71 -23.48 -21.69
C SER A 40 -3.38 -24.79 -20.95
N ASP A 41 -2.53 -24.73 -19.92
CA ASP A 41 -2.10 -25.92 -19.16
C ASP A 41 -3.05 -26.30 -18.02
N THR A 42 -3.90 -25.37 -17.55
CA THR A 42 -4.85 -25.63 -16.45
C THR A 42 -5.96 -26.62 -16.80
N ASN A 43 -6.31 -26.80 -18.07
CA ASN A 43 -7.33 -27.77 -18.48
C ASN A 43 -6.79 -29.21 -18.60
N ASN A 44 -5.48 -29.39 -18.80
CA ASN A 44 -4.86 -30.72 -18.92
C ASN A 44 -4.31 -31.27 -17.59
N LEU A 45 -3.97 -30.40 -16.63
CA LEU A 45 -3.43 -30.80 -15.32
C LEU A 45 -4.47 -31.45 -14.39
N THR A 46 -5.74 -31.07 -14.49
CA THR A 46 -6.82 -31.63 -13.67
C THR A 46 -7.13 -33.10 -14.03
N GLN A 47 -6.85 -33.52 -15.27
CA GLN A 47 -7.00 -34.92 -15.70
C GLN A 47 -5.74 -35.77 -15.49
N MET A 48 -4.55 -35.16 -15.40
CA MET A 48 -3.29 -35.90 -15.18
C MET A 48 -2.93 -36.14 -13.72
N LEU A 49 -3.41 -35.32 -12.78
CA LEU A 49 -3.07 -35.45 -11.35
C LEU A 49 -3.91 -36.48 -10.60
N VAL A 50 -4.96 -37.04 -11.21
CA VAL A 50 -5.71 -38.19 -10.64
C VAL A 50 -4.97 -39.53 -10.86
N ARG A 51 -3.87 -39.54 -11.63
CA ARG A 51 -3.17 -40.78 -12.01
C ARG A 51 -1.70 -40.90 -11.58
N THR A 52 -1.17 -40.00 -10.76
CA THR A 52 0.26 -40.05 -10.41
C THR A 52 0.55 -39.75 -8.93
N ASP A 53 -0.08 -40.51 -8.03
CA ASP A 53 0.53 -40.83 -6.74
C ASP A 53 1.65 -41.85 -6.99
N ASN A 54 2.87 -41.36 -7.23
CA ASN A 54 4.17 -42.05 -7.07
C ASN A 54 5.26 -41.38 -7.91
N HIS A 55 5.86 -40.27 -7.45
CA HIS A 55 7.18 -39.87 -7.94
C HIS A 55 7.97 -39.00 -6.93
N GLU A 56 8.57 -39.65 -5.93
CA GLU A 56 9.77 -39.15 -5.22
C GLU A 56 11.07 -39.32 -6.05
N ARG A 57 10.98 -39.62 -7.36
CA ARG A 57 12.17 -39.90 -8.20
C ARG A 57 12.57 -38.77 -9.15
N THR A 58 11.80 -37.69 -9.25
CA THR A 58 12.11 -36.54 -10.12
C THR A 58 12.97 -35.46 -9.46
N ASP A 59 13.05 -35.44 -8.12
CA ASP A 59 13.90 -34.49 -7.39
C ASP A 59 15.40 -34.78 -7.55
N ASN A 60 15.77 -36.02 -7.86
CA ASN A 60 17.18 -36.43 -8.06
C ASN A 60 17.75 -36.06 -9.44
N VAL A 61 16.92 -35.81 -10.45
CA VAL A 61 17.41 -35.42 -11.79
C VAL A 61 17.57 -33.90 -11.89
N PHE A 62 16.69 -33.13 -11.24
CA PHE A 62 16.81 -31.67 -11.21
C PHE A 62 17.93 -31.20 -10.26
N ASN A 63 18.14 -31.87 -9.13
CA ASN A 63 19.29 -31.60 -8.26
C ASN A 63 20.62 -32.08 -8.85
N ARG A 64 20.65 -33.11 -9.72
CA ARG A 64 21.87 -33.50 -10.45
C ARG A 64 22.33 -32.45 -11.45
N ASN A 65 21.41 -31.75 -12.12
CA ASN A 65 21.76 -30.70 -13.09
C ASN A 65 22.16 -29.36 -12.44
N ILE A 66 21.74 -29.11 -11.20
CA ILE A 66 22.17 -27.94 -10.41
C ILE A 66 23.50 -28.23 -9.70
N ASN A 67 23.72 -29.47 -9.24
CA ASN A 67 25.00 -29.86 -8.65
C ASN A 67 26.10 -30.05 -9.70
N SER A 68 25.78 -30.42 -10.96
CA SER A 68 26.77 -30.46 -12.04
C SER A 68 27.26 -29.08 -12.51
N THR A 69 26.57 -28.00 -12.11
CA THR A 69 27.04 -26.61 -12.31
C THR A 69 27.72 -26.03 -11.08
N LEU A 70 27.79 -26.78 -9.97
CA LEU A 70 28.41 -26.38 -8.71
C LEU A 70 29.58 -27.29 -8.25
N SER A 71 29.88 -28.37 -8.98
CA SER A 71 31.04 -29.24 -8.72
C SER A 71 32.08 -29.13 -9.84
N PHE A 72 32.82 -28.02 -9.88
CA PHE A 72 34.14 -27.95 -10.51
C PHE A 72 35.19 -27.61 -9.45
N ASN A 73 35.25 -28.45 -8.41
CA ASN A 73 36.26 -28.47 -7.37
C ASN A 73 36.32 -29.90 -6.83
N GLN A 74 36.99 -30.80 -7.55
CA GLN A 74 37.62 -32.06 -7.06
C GLN A 74 37.90 -32.98 -8.25
N LEU A 75 38.93 -32.64 -9.02
CA LEU A 75 39.79 -33.60 -9.68
C LEU A 75 41.19 -33.00 -9.64
N ASN A 76 41.88 -33.22 -8.52
CA ASN A 76 43.34 -33.21 -8.44
C ASN A 76 43.76 -33.85 -7.11
N THR A 77 44.18 -35.11 -7.17
CA THR A 77 45.20 -35.64 -6.26
C THR A 77 46.13 -36.54 -7.06
N LYS A 78 47.26 -35.95 -7.47
CA LYS A 78 48.65 -36.47 -7.38
C LYS A 78 49.53 -35.72 -8.38
N ASP A 79 50.14 -34.63 -7.93
CA ASP A 79 51.60 -34.54 -7.74
C ASP A 79 52.05 -33.09 -7.55
N SER A 80 52.36 -32.80 -6.29
CA SER A 80 53.43 -31.95 -5.74
C SER A 80 53.75 -30.56 -6.32
N HIS A 81 53.61 -29.58 -5.41
CA HIS A 81 54.42 -28.37 -5.21
C HIS A 81 54.37 -27.25 -6.26
N GLN A 82 53.47 -26.28 -6.01
CA GLN A 82 53.84 -24.86 -5.83
C GLN A 82 52.60 -24.06 -5.39
N GLN A 83 52.59 -23.61 -4.13
CA GLN A 83 51.74 -22.51 -3.68
C GLN A 83 52.23 -21.23 -4.35
N ILE A 84 51.41 -20.60 -5.18
CA ILE A 84 51.61 -19.22 -5.65
C ILE A 84 50.31 -18.45 -5.43
N HIS A 85 50.46 -17.32 -4.74
CA HIS A 85 49.48 -16.35 -4.26
C HIS A 85 48.46 -15.85 -5.29
N ASP A 86 47.16 -16.06 -5.03
CA ASP A 86 46.04 -15.37 -5.71
C ASP A 86 45.84 -13.90 -5.24
N GLU A 87 46.66 -13.41 -4.30
CA GLU A 87 46.76 -11.98 -3.96
C GLU A 87 47.55 -11.17 -5.01
N THR A 88 48.28 -11.83 -5.92
CA THR A 88 49.18 -11.12 -6.85
C THR A 88 48.48 -10.41 -8.01
N ILE A 89 47.25 -10.78 -8.38
CA ILE A 89 46.55 -10.11 -9.51
C ILE A 89 45.90 -8.80 -9.06
N PHE A 90 45.48 -8.70 -7.80
CA PHE A 90 44.93 -7.45 -7.25
C PHE A 90 46.04 -6.45 -6.92
N GLU A 91 47.21 -6.92 -6.45
CA GLU A 91 48.40 -6.07 -6.26
C GLU A 91 49.11 -5.69 -7.56
N GLN A 92 49.08 -6.53 -8.62
CA GLN A 92 49.69 -6.17 -9.91
C GLN A 92 48.93 -5.04 -10.63
N VAL A 93 47.61 -4.90 -10.42
CA VAL A 93 46.85 -3.77 -10.97
C VAL A 93 47.07 -2.50 -10.14
N TYR A 94 47.33 -2.61 -8.83
CA TYR A 94 47.62 -1.48 -7.95
C TYR A 94 49.09 -1.00 -8.04
N GLN A 95 50.05 -1.89 -8.30
CA GLN A 95 51.45 -1.52 -8.54
C GLN A 95 51.70 -0.91 -9.93
N PHE A 96 50.83 -1.16 -10.91
CA PHE A 96 50.89 -0.48 -12.21
C PHE A 96 50.46 1.00 -12.15
N GLU A 97 49.83 1.44 -11.06
CA GLU A 97 49.47 2.86 -10.84
C GLU A 97 50.56 3.67 -10.11
N GLN A 98 51.62 3.03 -9.58
CA GLN A 98 52.72 3.74 -8.89
C GLN A 98 53.95 4.03 -9.76
N TYR A 99 54.06 3.49 -10.98
CA TYR A 99 55.19 3.80 -11.90
C TYR A 99 54.84 4.90 -12.91
N ARG A 100 54.33 6.02 -12.41
CA ARG A 100 54.11 7.22 -13.22
C ARG A 100 54.57 8.49 -12.53
N ASP A 101 55.79 8.48 -11.98
CA ASP A 101 56.48 9.71 -11.60
C ASP A 101 57.13 10.36 -12.83
N GLY A 102 56.79 11.64 -13.02
CA GLY A 102 57.30 12.48 -14.10
C GLY A 102 56.38 13.64 -14.53
N ILE A 103 55.25 13.89 -13.86
CA ILE A 103 54.53 15.18 -13.92
C ILE A 103 54.01 15.49 -12.50
N PRO A 104 54.35 16.65 -11.90
CA PRO A 104 53.89 17.00 -10.56
C PRO A 104 52.37 17.16 -10.54
N ILE A 105 51.73 16.53 -9.55
CA ILE A 105 50.31 16.66 -9.25
C ILE A 105 50.15 17.96 -8.45
N ASN A 106 49.83 19.06 -9.13
CA ASN A 106 49.17 20.19 -8.48
C ASN A 106 47.66 20.10 -8.67
N SER A 107 46.97 20.19 -7.55
CA SER A 107 45.54 20.16 -7.37
C SER A 107 44.82 21.38 -7.98
N THR A 108 43.53 21.17 -8.26
CA THR A 108 42.46 22.16 -8.51
C THR A 108 42.29 22.72 -9.93
N HIS A 109 41.06 22.54 -10.44
CA HIS A 109 40.36 23.33 -11.45
C HIS A 109 41.10 23.80 -12.72
N GLN A 110 41.55 22.88 -13.59
CA GLN A 110 41.85 23.23 -14.99
C GLN A 110 41.84 22.04 -15.99
N LYS A 111 41.02 21.00 -15.76
CA LYS A 111 40.94 19.81 -16.64
C LYS A 111 39.71 19.78 -17.57
N GLN A 112 39.44 20.85 -18.30
CA GLN A 112 38.47 20.81 -19.42
C GLN A 112 39.06 21.19 -20.79
N THR A 113 40.33 21.58 -20.89
CA THR A 113 40.94 22.02 -22.16
C THR A 113 41.92 21.03 -22.78
N GLU A 114 42.52 20.10 -22.02
CA GLU A 114 43.58 19.23 -22.55
C GLU A 114 43.14 17.82 -22.98
N SER A 115 41.88 17.43 -22.78
CA SER A 115 41.33 16.12 -23.24
C SER A 115 40.61 16.19 -24.60
N MET A 116 40.67 17.32 -25.29
CA MET A 116 39.99 17.52 -26.59
C MET A 116 40.57 16.71 -27.78
N PRO A 117 41.89 16.45 -27.92
CA PRO A 117 42.41 15.88 -29.17
C PRO A 117 42.16 14.37 -29.37
N ILE A 118 41.73 13.63 -28.33
CA ILE A 118 41.41 12.19 -28.44
C ILE A 118 39.89 11.98 -28.66
N ILE A 119 39.07 12.94 -28.22
CA ILE A 119 37.61 12.91 -28.42
C ILE A 119 37.25 13.32 -29.86
N SER A 120 38.05 14.17 -30.51
CA SER A 120 37.86 14.59 -31.91
C SER A 120 38.05 13.48 -32.94
N ILE A 121 38.88 12.47 -32.67
CA ILE A 121 39.14 11.33 -33.58
C ILE A 121 38.01 10.28 -33.51
N THR A 122 37.25 10.24 -32.41
CA THR A 122 36.24 9.18 -32.16
C THR A 122 34.78 9.63 -32.40
N THR A 123 34.57 10.87 -32.86
CA THR A 123 33.24 11.44 -33.12
C THR A 123 33.17 12.05 -34.53
N SER A 124 33.00 11.19 -35.53
CA SER A 124 33.01 11.53 -36.97
C SER A 124 31.72 12.17 -37.51
N PHE A 125 30.80 12.60 -36.64
CA PHE A 125 29.48 13.14 -37.04
C PHE A 125 29.28 14.61 -36.64
N ASN A 126 30.32 15.31 -36.19
CA ASN A 126 30.23 16.69 -35.70
C ASN A 126 31.12 17.62 -36.53
N ASN A 127 30.53 18.53 -37.31
CA ASN A 127 31.23 19.37 -38.30
C ASN A 127 32.36 20.24 -37.72
N ARG A 128 32.32 20.59 -36.42
CA ARG A 128 33.38 21.35 -35.74
C ARG A 128 34.69 20.57 -35.54
N ASN A 129 34.67 19.23 -35.61
CA ASN A 129 35.86 18.40 -35.44
C ASN A 129 36.71 18.25 -36.72
N HIS A 130 36.13 18.57 -37.89
CA HIS A 130 36.86 18.51 -39.17
C HIS A 130 37.94 19.58 -39.28
N GLN A 131 37.67 20.79 -38.76
CA GLN A 131 38.61 21.91 -38.81
C GLN A 131 39.79 21.70 -37.85
N ILE A 132 39.53 21.16 -36.66
CA ILE A 132 40.55 20.85 -35.64
C ILE A 132 41.48 19.71 -36.07
N ASN A 133 40.97 18.71 -36.79
CA ASN A 133 41.80 17.62 -37.34
C ASN A 133 42.61 18.06 -38.56
N HIS A 134 42.09 19.00 -39.36
CA HIS A 134 42.83 19.62 -40.45
C HIS A 134 44.00 20.46 -39.93
N ASP A 135 43.77 21.31 -38.91
CA ASP A 135 44.76 22.26 -38.41
C ASP A 135 45.88 21.62 -37.55
N ASN A 136 45.59 20.51 -36.85
CA ASN A 136 46.58 19.82 -36.00
C ASN A 136 47.22 18.58 -36.65
N PHE A 137 46.57 17.95 -37.64
CA PHE A 137 47.01 16.67 -38.21
C PHE A 137 47.00 16.59 -39.75
N GLY A 138 46.46 17.59 -40.46
CA GLY A 138 46.55 17.70 -41.93
C GLY A 138 45.71 16.71 -42.76
N ILE A 139 44.59 16.20 -42.23
CA ILE A 139 43.76 15.16 -42.88
C ILE A 139 42.37 15.73 -43.25
N GLN A 140 41.92 15.50 -44.49
CA GLN A 140 40.62 15.92 -45.02
C GLN A 140 39.71 14.70 -45.26
N LEU A 141 38.47 14.69 -44.75
CA LEU A 141 37.53 13.56 -44.81
C LEU A 141 36.22 13.94 -45.54
N PRO A 142 35.60 13.02 -46.32
CA PRO A 142 34.38 13.29 -47.11
C PRO A 142 33.08 13.30 -46.28
N LEU A 143 32.08 14.07 -46.71
CA LEU A 143 30.76 14.24 -46.09
C LEU A 143 29.78 13.12 -46.49
N ILE A 144 28.98 12.61 -45.54
CA ILE A 144 27.93 11.60 -45.78
C ILE A 144 26.58 12.13 -45.25
N GLU A 145 25.54 12.11 -46.08
CA GLU A 145 24.18 12.55 -45.74
C GLU A 145 23.35 11.46 -45.03
N THR A 146 22.53 11.84 -44.06
CA THR A 146 21.68 10.93 -43.26
C THR A 146 20.21 10.97 -43.68
N HIS A 147 19.62 9.81 -44.02
CA HIS A 147 18.19 9.67 -44.28
C HIS A 147 17.33 9.62 -42.99
N GLN A 148 16.13 10.20 -43.05
CA GLN A 148 15.14 10.34 -41.97
C GLN A 148 14.37 9.03 -41.68
N SER A 149 14.13 8.74 -40.39
CA SER A 149 13.33 7.60 -39.91
C SER A 149 11.84 7.96 -39.72
N ARG A 150 10.92 7.11 -40.21
CA ARG A 150 9.45 7.20 -40.05
C ARG A 150 8.97 6.74 -38.64
N PRO A 151 7.82 7.24 -38.14
CA PRO A 151 7.27 6.85 -36.83
C PRO A 151 6.51 5.52 -36.86
N ILE A 152 6.60 4.76 -35.78
CA ILE A 152 5.92 3.48 -35.54
C ILE A 152 4.58 3.74 -34.84
N THR A 153 3.49 3.26 -35.43
CA THR A 153 2.12 3.29 -34.89
C THR A 153 1.93 2.19 -33.83
N SER A 154 1.32 2.53 -32.70
CA SER A 154 0.99 1.58 -31.62
C SER A 154 -0.46 1.09 -31.75
N ASN A 155 -0.64 -0.18 -32.14
CA ASN A 155 -1.94 -0.85 -32.10
C ASN A 155 -2.26 -1.35 -30.68
N SER A 156 -3.39 -0.92 -30.13
CA SER A 156 -3.98 -1.41 -28.89
C SER A 156 -4.74 -2.72 -29.14
N ILE A 157 -4.35 -3.78 -28.45
CA ILE A 157 -5.08 -5.05 -28.45
C ILE A 157 -5.89 -5.11 -27.15
N SER A 158 -7.20 -4.89 -27.25
CA SER A 158 -8.19 -5.17 -26.21
C SER A 158 -8.62 -6.63 -26.34
N LYS A 159 -8.45 -7.44 -25.28
CA LYS A 159 -9.06 -8.77 -25.17
C LYS A 159 -9.94 -8.81 -23.93
N ARG A 160 -11.23 -9.08 -24.16
CA ARG A 160 -12.28 -9.31 -23.17
C ARG A 160 -12.14 -10.74 -22.61
N THR A 161 -12.20 -10.86 -21.28
CA THR A 161 -12.56 -12.11 -20.59
C THR A 161 -13.80 -11.79 -19.77
N THR A 162 -14.96 -12.30 -20.19
CA THR A 162 -16.21 -12.20 -19.44
C THR A 162 -16.25 -13.33 -18.43
N GLU A 163 -16.12 -13.00 -17.14
CA GLU A 163 -16.36 -13.93 -16.03
C GLU A 163 -17.87 -14.28 -15.95
N PRO A 164 -18.25 -15.49 -15.49
CA PRO A 164 -19.65 -15.89 -15.41
C PRO A 164 -20.45 -15.00 -14.45
N LEU A 165 -21.64 -14.59 -14.88
CA LEU A 165 -22.57 -13.63 -14.25
C LEU A 165 -23.04 -13.99 -12.83
N GLY A 166 -22.59 -15.12 -12.24
CA GLY A 166 -22.96 -15.59 -10.90
C GLY A 166 -21.92 -15.38 -9.81
N ILE A 167 -20.77 -14.78 -10.14
CA ILE A 167 -19.60 -14.67 -9.27
C ILE A 167 -19.22 -13.20 -9.09
N LEU A 168 -18.90 -12.79 -7.86
CA LEU A 168 -18.40 -11.43 -7.60
C LEU A 168 -17.07 -11.21 -8.35
N PRO A 169 -16.93 -10.17 -9.20
CA PRO A 169 -15.73 -9.99 -10.02
C PRO A 169 -14.47 -9.85 -9.16
N LEU A 170 -13.33 -10.39 -9.63
CA LEU A 170 -12.05 -10.40 -8.91
C LEU A 170 -11.58 -9.00 -8.45
N LYS A 171 -11.98 -7.94 -9.18
CA LYS A 171 -11.67 -6.54 -8.84
C LYS A 171 -12.38 -6.03 -7.58
N HIS A 172 -13.46 -6.67 -7.16
CA HIS A 172 -14.28 -6.31 -6.00
C HIS A 172 -14.11 -7.28 -4.81
N GLN A 173 -13.19 -8.25 -4.92
CA GLN A 173 -12.84 -9.15 -3.83
C GLN A 173 -11.71 -8.55 -2.99
N ARG A 174 -11.81 -8.71 -1.66
CA ARG A 174 -10.80 -8.24 -0.69
C ARG A 174 -9.40 -8.78 -1.00
N ASN A 175 -9.33 -10.01 -1.50
CA ASN A 175 -8.11 -10.60 -2.03
C ASN A 175 -8.44 -11.52 -3.22
N PRO A 176 -7.94 -11.23 -4.44
CA PRO A 176 -8.18 -12.05 -5.63
C PRO A 176 -7.68 -13.50 -5.52
N SER A 177 -6.89 -13.80 -4.48
CA SER A 177 -6.40 -15.15 -4.20
C SER A 177 -7.39 -16.00 -3.40
N ASN A 178 -8.43 -15.38 -2.83
CA ASN A 178 -9.45 -16.06 -2.04
C ASN A 178 -10.45 -16.79 -2.96
N PRO A 179 -11.18 -17.80 -2.43
CA PRO A 179 -12.28 -18.42 -3.15
C PRO A 179 -13.34 -17.38 -3.51
N SER A 180 -13.88 -17.45 -4.72
CA SER A 180 -14.86 -16.49 -5.22
C SER A 180 -16.26 -16.78 -4.66
N ILE A 181 -16.98 -15.73 -4.28
CA ILE A 181 -18.33 -15.82 -3.68
C ILE A 181 -19.37 -16.08 -4.78
N SER A 182 -20.27 -17.04 -4.55
CA SER A 182 -21.48 -17.21 -5.35
C SER A 182 -22.55 -16.21 -4.89
N LEU A 183 -22.97 -15.32 -5.80
CA LEU A 183 -24.04 -14.37 -5.53
C LEU A 183 -25.42 -15.00 -5.79
N THR A 184 -26.45 -14.53 -5.09
CA THR A 184 -27.81 -15.01 -5.32
C THR A 184 -28.32 -14.58 -6.69
N SER A 185 -29.31 -15.30 -7.25
CA SER A 185 -29.91 -14.94 -8.55
C SER A 185 -30.58 -13.56 -8.54
N GLU A 186 -30.98 -13.06 -7.36
CA GLU A 186 -31.50 -11.70 -7.20
C GLU A 186 -30.36 -10.67 -7.21
N ASP A 187 -29.31 -10.90 -6.43
CA ASP A 187 -28.14 -9.99 -6.35
C ASP A 187 -27.44 -9.86 -7.72
N THR A 188 -27.42 -10.94 -8.50
CA THR A 188 -26.84 -10.95 -9.87
C THR A 188 -27.68 -10.21 -10.89
N LYS A 189 -29.02 -10.32 -10.82
CA LYS A 189 -29.94 -9.56 -11.68
C LYS A 189 -29.95 -8.06 -11.34
N GLN A 190 -29.68 -7.71 -10.09
CA GLN A 190 -29.88 -6.36 -9.59
C GLN A 190 -28.73 -5.39 -9.87
N ASN A 191 -27.50 -5.81 -10.26
CA ASN A 191 -26.42 -4.86 -10.64
C ASN A 191 -25.18 -5.41 -11.40
N LEU A 192 -25.08 -6.70 -11.73
CA LEU A 192 -23.87 -7.24 -12.40
C LEU A 192 -23.78 -6.88 -13.90
N LEU A 193 -24.90 -6.46 -14.51
CA LEU A 193 -24.90 -5.88 -15.87
C LEU A 193 -24.12 -4.55 -15.89
N TYR A 194 -24.25 -3.69 -14.86
CA TYR A 194 -23.58 -2.39 -14.79
C TYR A 194 -22.06 -2.48 -14.53
N LEU A 195 -21.60 -3.46 -13.75
CA LEU A 195 -20.18 -3.65 -13.40
C LEU A 195 -19.30 -4.13 -14.57
N SER A 196 -19.91 -4.67 -15.62
CA SER A 196 -19.23 -5.19 -16.82
C SER A 196 -19.41 -4.30 -18.06
N GLU A 197 -20.53 -3.56 -18.16
CA GLU A 197 -20.86 -2.79 -19.37
C GLU A 197 -20.11 -1.46 -19.50
N TYR A 198 -19.79 -0.75 -18.41
CA TYR A 198 -19.05 0.52 -18.49
C TYR A 198 -17.56 0.38 -18.83
N ASP A 199 -16.97 -0.80 -18.65
CA ASP A 199 -15.63 -1.10 -19.16
C ASP A 199 -15.62 -1.32 -20.69
N THR A 200 -16.80 -1.43 -21.32
CA THR A 200 -16.93 -1.60 -22.77
C THR A 200 -18.07 -0.78 -23.40
N HIS A 201 -17.75 0.48 -23.74
CA HIS A 201 -18.51 1.41 -24.58
C HIS A 201 -19.59 2.24 -23.88
N ALA A 202 -19.46 3.56 -24.05
CA ALA A 202 -20.54 4.51 -23.84
C ALA A 202 -21.74 4.15 -24.74
N LYS A 203 -22.86 3.77 -24.13
CA LYS A 203 -24.17 3.82 -24.77
C LYS A 203 -25.12 4.64 -23.92
N THR A 204 -25.75 5.58 -24.60
CA THR A 204 -26.90 6.37 -24.16
C THR A 204 -28.02 5.44 -23.70
N ILE A 205 -28.54 5.72 -22.51
CA ILE A 205 -29.76 5.11 -21.96
C ILE A 205 -30.91 5.29 -22.97
N GLN A 206 -31.54 4.18 -23.41
CA GLN A 206 -32.82 4.18 -24.11
C GLN A 206 -33.90 3.60 -23.19
N ILE A 207 -34.97 4.37 -22.99
CA ILE A 207 -36.22 4.01 -22.29
C ILE A 207 -37.25 3.61 -23.38
N PRO A 208 -38.19 2.67 -23.12
CA PRO A 208 -38.89 1.91 -24.15
C PRO A 208 -39.96 2.72 -24.90
N SER A 209 -40.17 2.40 -26.17
CA SER A 209 -41.33 2.85 -26.95
C SER A 209 -41.97 1.70 -27.71
N GLU A 210 -43.27 1.53 -27.48
CA GLU A 210 -44.15 0.57 -28.14
C GLU A 210 -44.45 0.90 -29.62
N SER A 211 -44.96 -0.14 -30.28
CA SER A 211 -45.38 -0.36 -31.67
C SER A 211 -46.06 0.77 -32.46
N SER A 212 -45.77 0.86 -33.76
CA SER A 212 -46.72 0.51 -34.85
C SER A 212 -46.17 0.76 -36.27
N THR A 213 -46.37 -0.26 -37.12
CA THR A 213 -46.57 -0.30 -38.59
C THR A 213 -46.30 0.94 -39.47
N SER A 214 -45.47 0.78 -40.51
CA SER A 214 -45.94 0.70 -41.92
C SER A 214 -44.77 0.60 -42.92
N ASN A 215 -45.09 -0.07 -44.03
CA ASN A 215 -44.23 -0.59 -45.08
C ASN A 215 -43.47 0.48 -45.89
N SER A 216 -42.21 0.19 -46.24
CA SER A 216 -41.80 0.27 -47.65
C SER A 216 -40.59 -0.65 -47.92
N SER A 217 -40.83 -1.57 -48.83
CA SER A 217 -39.94 -2.60 -49.37
C SER A 217 -38.83 -2.00 -50.24
N ILE A 218 -37.56 -2.32 -49.95
CA ILE A 218 -36.50 -2.30 -50.95
C ILE A 218 -35.63 -3.54 -50.81
N HIS A 219 -35.51 -4.23 -51.94
CA HIS A 219 -34.91 -5.53 -52.20
C HIS A 219 -33.52 -5.78 -51.63
N ILE A 220 -33.38 -6.93 -50.98
CA ILE A 220 -32.11 -7.66 -50.86
C ILE A 220 -31.75 -8.18 -52.25
N ARG A 221 -30.68 -7.66 -52.84
CA ARG A 221 -29.99 -8.28 -53.99
C ARG A 221 -28.70 -8.94 -53.50
N THR A 222 -28.78 -10.24 -53.35
CA THR A 222 -27.66 -11.17 -53.45
C THR A 222 -27.27 -11.36 -54.92
N TYR A 223 -25.99 -11.16 -55.23
CA TYR A 223 -25.25 -11.69 -56.40
C TYR A 223 -23.78 -11.68 -55.94
N ASN A 224 -23.13 -12.80 -55.61
CA ASN A 224 -22.76 -14.00 -56.37
C ASN A 224 -21.94 -13.75 -57.66
N ASN A 225 -20.79 -14.44 -57.66
CA ASN A 225 -20.03 -15.01 -58.79
C ASN A 225 -19.12 -14.05 -59.58
N GLU A 226 -17.95 -14.44 -60.08
CA GLU A 226 -17.13 -15.66 -60.05
C GLU A 226 -15.83 -15.34 -60.81
N SER A 227 -14.82 -16.19 -60.64
CA SER A 227 -13.85 -16.64 -61.67
C SER A 227 -12.56 -15.82 -61.81
N ASN A 228 -11.38 -16.38 -62.10
CA ASN A 228 -10.92 -17.75 -62.33
C ASN A 228 -9.36 -17.71 -62.36
N THR A 229 -8.71 -18.82 -61.96
CA THR A 229 -7.48 -19.46 -62.53
C THR A 229 -6.28 -18.60 -63.04
N SER A 230 -5.01 -18.97 -63.04
CA SER A 230 -4.13 -20.02 -62.51
C SER A 230 -2.78 -19.89 -63.26
N ILE A 231 -1.64 -20.14 -62.61
CA ILE A 231 -0.44 -20.87 -63.13
C ILE A 231 0.58 -20.19 -64.10
N HIS A 232 1.86 -20.46 -63.78
CA HIS A 232 3.14 -20.46 -64.55
C HIS A 232 3.91 -19.15 -64.79
N ARG A 233 5.13 -18.97 -64.23
CA ARG A 233 6.46 -19.58 -64.52
C ARG A 233 7.11 -18.98 -65.77
N ARG A 234 8.21 -18.23 -65.62
CA ARG A 234 9.47 -18.41 -66.39
C ARG A 234 10.60 -17.47 -65.95
N GLU A 235 11.77 -18.09 -65.85
CA GLU A 235 13.12 -17.53 -65.87
C GLU A 235 13.41 -16.81 -67.21
N ILE A 236 14.50 -16.02 -67.27
CA ILE A 236 15.61 -16.10 -68.28
C ILE A 236 16.39 -14.76 -68.37
N SER A 237 17.66 -14.85 -67.97
CA SER A 237 18.92 -14.43 -68.63
C SER A 237 19.22 -13.01 -69.17
N ASN A 238 20.42 -12.55 -68.77
CA ASN A 238 21.61 -12.17 -69.55
C ASN A 238 21.62 -11.10 -70.67
N LYS A 239 22.72 -10.32 -70.63
CA LYS A 239 23.48 -9.63 -71.70
C LYS A 239 22.81 -8.38 -72.29
N SER A 240 23.49 -7.29 -72.66
CA SER A 240 24.93 -7.00 -72.83
C SER A 240 25.14 -5.50 -73.18
N SER A 241 26.38 -5.03 -72.95
CA SER A 241 27.21 -4.18 -73.84
C SER A 241 26.81 -2.76 -74.27
N GLN A 242 27.80 -1.85 -74.06
CA GLN A 242 28.28 -0.79 -74.97
C GLN A 242 27.35 0.41 -75.22
N SER A 243 27.77 1.64 -75.51
CA SER A 243 28.99 2.47 -75.45
C SER A 243 28.58 3.81 -76.11
N ILE A 244 29.48 4.80 -76.18
CA ILE A 244 29.45 6.06 -76.98
C ILE A 244 28.99 7.31 -76.17
N SER A 245 29.64 8.47 -76.16
CA SER A 245 31.01 8.92 -76.52
C SER A 245 31.14 10.45 -76.29
N HIS A 246 32.39 10.92 -76.07
CA HIS A 246 32.98 12.22 -76.49
C HIS A 246 32.45 13.54 -75.84
N THR A 247 33.24 14.58 -75.50
CA THR A 247 34.60 15.03 -75.89
C THR A 247 35.09 16.21 -75.02
N SER A 248 36.42 16.38 -74.93
CA SER A 248 37.22 17.64 -74.80
C SER A 248 37.02 18.55 -73.56
N ASN A 249 38.01 19.09 -72.85
CA ASN A 249 39.31 19.63 -73.26
C ASN A 249 40.32 19.67 -72.09
N ILE A 250 41.60 19.64 -72.45
CA ILE A 250 42.78 19.81 -71.61
C ILE A 250 43.22 21.28 -71.73
N GLU A 251 43.43 21.95 -70.60
CA GLU A 251 44.37 23.06 -70.51
C GLU A 251 45.29 22.90 -69.29
N SER A 252 46.57 23.06 -69.61
CA SER A 252 47.75 22.90 -68.79
C SER A 252 48.02 24.11 -67.89
N SER A 253 48.43 23.86 -66.64
CA SER A 253 49.39 24.75 -65.97
C SER A 253 50.39 23.93 -65.17
N ASN A 254 51.62 23.90 -65.70
CA ASN A 254 52.83 23.40 -65.06
C ASN A 254 53.11 24.17 -63.77
N ASN A 255 53.45 23.46 -62.69
CA ASN A 255 54.37 23.99 -61.68
C ASN A 255 55.25 22.87 -61.11
N GLN A 256 56.48 22.84 -61.60
CA GLN A 256 57.61 22.09 -61.06
C GLN A 256 57.95 22.64 -59.67
N ILE A 257 57.89 21.82 -58.62
CA ILE A 257 58.55 22.13 -57.35
C ILE A 257 59.96 21.56 -57.41
N LYS A 258 60.92 22.46 -57.60
CA LYS A 258 62.37 22.23 -57.59
C LYS A 258 62.82 21.74 -56.21
N ASN A 259 63.63 20.68 -56.22
CA ASN A 259 64.53 20.33 -55.12
C ASN A 259 65.53 21.46 -54.89
N GLY A 260 65.45 22.10 -53.72
CA GLY A 260 66.41 23.11 -53.26
C GLY A 260 67.05 22.65 -51.95
N ILE A 261 68.13 21.88 -52.05
CA ILE A 261 69.12 21.74 -50.98
C ILE A 261 69.88 23.07 -50.96
N LEU A 262 69.52 23.99 -50.07
CA LEU A 262 70.39 25.13 -49.76
C LEU A 262 71.28 24.73 -48.57
N SER A 263 72.50 24.31 -48.91
CA SER A 263 73.64 24.28 -48.01
C SER A 263 73.93 25.70 -47.54
N ARG A 264 73.57 26.01 -46.28
CA ARG A 264 74.07 27.19 -45.58
C ARG A 264 75.44 26.81 -44.99
N PRO A 265 76.53 27.52 -45.28
CA PRO A 265 77.81 27.24 -44.64
C PRO A 265 77.69 27.54 -43.14
N LEU A 266 78.18 26.63 -42.29
CA LEU A 266 78.33 26.90 -40.87
C LEU A 266 79.37 28.02 -40.67
N PRO A 267 79.18 28.93 -39.69
CA PRO A 267 80.27 29.77 -39.24
C PRO A 267 81.31 28.89 -38.55
N THR A 268 82.57 29.08 -38.94
CA THR A 268 83.75 28.51 -38.28
C THR A 268 83.73 28.93 -36.80
N PRO A 269 83.85 28.01 -35.82
CA PRO A 269 84.11 28.43 -34.45
C PRO A 269 85.55 28.91 -34.38
N GLU A 270 85.74 30.22 -34.21
CA GLU A 270 87.01 30.76 -33.74
C GLU A 270 87.35 30.15 -32.38
N LEU A 271 88.58 29.63 -32.28
CA LEU A 271 89.19 29.19 -31.03
C LEU A 271 89.40 30.40 -30.13
N ILE A 272 88.53 30.57 -29.12
CA ILE A 272 88.81 31.42 -27.98
C ILE A 272 89.27 30.50 -26.84
N SER A 273 90.57 30.54 -26.60
CA SER A 273 91.23 29.95 -25.43
C SER A 273 91.10 30.91 -24.24
N ASP A 274 90.33 30.51 -23.23
CA ASP A 274 90.44 31.05 -21.87
C ASP A 274 90.12 29.96 -20.84
N ASN A 275 91.18 29.32 -20.34
CA ASN A 275 91.40 28.77 -18.99
C ASN A 275 90.27 28.12 -18.16
N LYS A 276 89.35 27.36 -18.78
CA LYS A 276 88.69 26.18 -18.17
C LYS A 276 88.47 25.08 -19.22
N ASN A 277 88.82 23.82 -18.92
CA ASN A 277 88.71 22.67 -19.83
C ASN A 277 87.25 22.24 -20.13
N ILE A 278 86.47 23.12 -20.76
CA ILE A 278 85.09 22.82 -21.15
C ILE A 278 85.08 22.03 -22.46
N TYR A 279 84.99 20.70 -22.37
CA TYR A 279 84.82 19.84 -23.54
C TYR A 279 83.40 20.00 -24.14
N ARG A 280 83.30 20.66 -25.30
CA ARG A 280 82.04 20.75 -26.06
C ARG A 280 81.96 19.62 -27.08
N LEU A 281 81.13 18.63 -26.80
CA LEU A 281 80.99 17.41 -27.60
C LEU A 281 79.72 17.50 -28.46
N ILE A 282 79.69 16.83 -29.61
CA ILE A 282 78.59 16.96 -30.58
C ILE A 282 77.97 15.59 -30.85
N ILE A 283 76.65 15.48 -30.63
CA ILE A 283 75.81 14.41 -31.21
C ILE A 283 75.06 15.01 -32.39
N GLN A 284 75.27 14.45 -33.58
CA GLN A 284 74.57 14.85 -34.80
C GLN A 284 73.74 13.67 -35.31
N ASP A 285 72.47 13.92 -35.63
CA ASP A 285 71.51 12.92 -36.12
C ASP A 285 71.42 11.64 -35.25
N GLY A 286 71.62 11.81 -33.94
CA GLY A 286 71.58 10.72 -32.95
C GLY A 286 72.85 9.87 -32.87
N ILE A 287 73.97 10.31 -33.48
CA ILE A 287 75.27 9.64 -33.43
C ILE A 287 76.32 10.62 -32.86
N THR A 288 77.09 10.17 -31.88
CA THR A 288 78.20 10.97 -31.32
C THR A 288 79.35 11.08 -32.33
N LYS A 289 79.90 12.29 -32.55
CA LYS A 289 81.07 12.49 -33.40
C LYS A 289 82.37 12.18 -32.67
N ASP A 290 82.72 10.90 -32.68
CA ASP A 290 83.86 10.32 -31.96
C ASP A 290 85.24 10.56 -32.60
N GLN A 291 85.29 10.98 -33.87
CA GLN A 291 86.53 11.26 -34.61
C GLN A 291 87.07 12.70 -34.43
N THR A 292 86.41 13.54 -33.65
CA THR A 292 86.87 14.91 -33.40
C THR A 292 88.04 14.94 -32.42
N GLU A 293 89.04 15.80 -32.65
CA GLU A 293 90.22 15.93 -31.76
C GLU A 293 89.81 16.20 -30.31
N ILE A 294 88.75 17.00 -30.10
CA ILE A 294 88.17 17.33 -28.79
C ILE A 294 87.60 16.07 -28.10
N PHE A 295 86.94 15.18 -28.85
CA PHE A 295 86.39 13.93 -28.30
C PHE A 295 87.50 12.92 -27.96
N LEU A 296 88.55 12.83 -28.78
CA LEU A 296 89.71 11.97 -28.51
C LEU A 296 90.48 12.43 -27.27
N GLN A 297 90.67 13.74 -27.10
CA GLN A 297 91.25 14.33 -25.89
C GLN A 297 90.36 14.10 -24.65
N TYR A 298 89.04 14.28 -24.78
CA TYR A 298 88.08 13.97 -23.71
C TYR A 298 88.13 12.51 -23.27
N ARG A 299 88.23 11.58 -24.25
CA ARG A 299 88.37 10.14 -24.01
C ARG A 299 89.67 9.77 -23.30
N GLN A 300 90.78 10.44 -23.62
CA GLN A 300 92.05 10.24 -22.94
C GLN A 300 92.02 10.79 -21.51
N PHE A 301 91.40 11.97 -21.30
CA PHE A 301 91.33 12.63 -20.00
C PHE A 301 90.43 11.88 -19.00
N TYR A 302 89.28 11.33 -19.44
CA TYR A 302 88.33 10.60 -18.59
C TYR A 302 88.42 9.07 -18.73
N TYR A 303 89.61 8.53 -19.04
CA TYR A 303 89.83 7.11 -19.34
C TYR A 303 89.27 6.15 -18.28
N PHE A 304 89.49 6.45 -16.99
CA PHE A 304 89.10 5.57 -15.87
C PHE A 304 87.58 5.44 -15.67
N ILE A 305 86.78 6.41 -16.12
CA ILE A 305 85.30 6.40 -16.01
C ILE A 305 84.60 6.25 -17.37
N TRP A 306 85.37 5.95 -18.40
CA TRP A 306 84.90 5.92 -19.79
C TRP A 306 83.72 4.97 -20.03
N GLY A 307 83.69 3.83 -19.33
CA GLY A 307 82.59 2.85 -19.45
C GLY A 307 81.22 3.43 -19.06
N ASN A 308 81.16 4.27 -18.03
CA ASN A 308 79.92 4.93 -17.60
C ASN A 308 79.55 6.10 -18.52
N ILE A 309 80.56 6.85 -18.96
CA ILE A 309 80.38 7.91 -19.96
C ILE A 309 79.76 7.33 -21.24
N VAL A 310 80.25 6.19 -21.74
CA VAL A 310 79.69 5.51 -22.92
C VAL A 310 78.24 5.08 -22.72
N LYS A 311 77.84 4.65 -21.51
CA LYS A 311 76.43 4.33 -21.20
C LYS A 311 75.55 5.58 -21.30
N ILE A 312 75.99 6.72 -20.77
CA ILE A 312 75.26 7.99 -20.86
C ILE A 312 75.16 8.45 -22.31
N PHE A 313 76.26 8.40 -23.07
CA PHE A 313 76.24 8.71 -24.50
C PHE A 313 75.26 7.83 -25.26
N ARG A 314 75.22 6.51 -25.02
CA ARG A 314 74.21 5.62 -25.63
C ARG A 314 72.77 6.01 -25.27
N MET A 315 72.53 6.48 -24.05
CA MET A 315 71.21 6.95 -23.63
C MET A 315 70.84 8.28 -24.31
N LEU A 316 71.79 9.21 -24.40
CA LEU A 316 71.64 10.48 -25.11
C LEU A 316 71.42 10.26 -26.61
N GLU A 317 72.24 9.43 -27.26
CA GLU A 317 72.07 9.00 -28.65
C GLU A 317 70.69 8.39 -28.88
N LYS A 318 70.24 7.50 -27.99
CA LYS A 318 68.90 6.90 -28.07
C LYS A 318 67.79 7.94 -27.95
N ILE A 319 67.94 8.95 -27.09
CA ILE A 319 66.98 10.06 -26.98
C ILE A 319 67.01 10.91 -28.26
N MET A 320 68.18 11.37 -28.69
CA MET A 320 68.35 12.21 -29.88
C MET A 320 67.85 11.49 -31.15
N TYR A 321 68.09 10.19 -31.26
CA TYR A 321 67.57 9.34 -32.33
C TYR A 321 66.05 9.17 -32.25
N ASN A 322 65.50 8.88 -31.06
CA ASN A 322 64.07 8.66 -30.88
C ASN A 322 63.23 9.91 -31.11
N TYR A 323 63.77 11.09 -30.85
CA TYR A 323 63.09 12.39 -31.00
C TYR A 323 63.57 13.18 -32.22
N PHE A 324 64.38 12.58 -33.11
CA PHE A 324 64.86 13.22 -34.35
C PHE A 324 65.43 14.64 -34.10
N VAL A 325 66.40 14.68 -33.18
CA VAL A 325 67.14 15.90 -32.83
C VAL A 325 68.33 16.02 -33.78
N PRO A 326 68.41 17.08 -34.61
CA PRO A 326 69.42 17.18 -35.66
C PRO A 326 70.82 17.39 -35.10
N ILE A 327 70.99 18.26 -34.09
CA ILE A 327 72.28 18.53 -33.44
C ILE A 327 72.04 18.76 -31.93
N ALA A 328 72.83 18.08 -31.10
CA ALA A 328 72.92 18.31 -29.68
C ALA A 328 74.37 18.62 -29.29
N LEU A 329 74.55 19.76 -28.63
CA LEU A 329 75.83 20.19 -28.05
C LEU A 329 75.85 19.72 -26.60
N ILE A 330 76.86 18.96 -26.23
CA ILE A 330 76.95 18.27 -24.94
C ILE A 330 78.12 18.85 -24.15
N ASN A 331 77.86 19.11 -22.87
CA ASN A 331 78.88 19.54 -21.94
C ASN A 331 79.57 18.30 -21.35
N GLY A 332 80.81 18.05 -21.77
CA GLY A 332 81.59 16.89 -21.35
C GLY A 332 81.91 16.86 -19.86
N GLU A 333 82.07 18.00 -19.18
CA GLU A 333 82.29 18.04 -17.73
C GLU A 333 81.03 17.55 -16.99
N LYS A 334 79.85 18.05 -17.36
CA LYS A 334 78.58 17.60 -16.78
C LYS A 334 78.27 16.13 -17.06
N VAL A 335 78.68 15.61 -18.22
CA VAL A 335 78.56 14.17 -18.52
C VAL A 335 79.49 13.35 -17.63
N ALA A 336 80.71 13.84 -17.35
CA ALA A 336 81.64 13.17 -16.45
C ALA A 336 81.16 13.21 -14.99
N GLU A 337 80.62 14.34 -14.52
CA GLU A 337 79.97 14.47 -13.20
C GLU A 337 78.78 13.53 -13.06
N LEU A 338 77.94 13.44 -14.10
CA LEU A 338 76.81 12.50 -14.14
C LEU A 338 77.32 11.04 -14.14
N ALA A 339 78.41 10.74 -14.87
CA ALA A 339 79.00 9.41 -14.93
C ALA A 339 79.64 8.95 -13.61
N GLN A 340 80.10 9.89 -12.79
CA GLN A 340 80.65 9.64 -11.45
C GLN A 340 79.56 9.51 -10.38
N SER A 341 78.45 10.23 -10.52
CA SER A 341 77.32 10.22 -9.56
C SER A 341 76.32 9.09 -9.75
N ILE A 342 76.32 8.40 -10.90
CA ILE A 342 75.45 7.25 -11.15
C ILE A 342 76.01 5.99 -10.48
N GLU A 343 75.34 5.53 -9.42
CA GLU A 343 75.49 4.17 -8.88
C GLU A 343 75.13 3.12 -9.94
N ILE A 344 75.83 1.97 -9.93
CA ILE A 344 75.87 0.96 -11.01
C ILE A 344 74.49 0.49 -11.52
N GLU A 345 73.41 0.64 -10.73
CA GLU A 345 72.06 0.14 -11.04
C GLU A 345 71.00 1.23 -11.32
N ARG A 346 71.24 2.51 -10.99
CA ARG A 346 70.24 3.57 -11.23
C ARG A 346 70.37 4.11 -12.67
N LYS A 347 69.31 4.00 -13.47
CA LYS A 347 69.25 4.68 -14.78
C LYS A 347 68.99 6.19 -14.57
N PRO A 348 69.78 7.09 -15.19
CA PRO A 348 69.56 8.52 -15.06
C PRO A 348 68.20 8.93 -15.62
N THR A 349 67.53 9.88 -14.96
CA THR A 349 66.22 10.40 -15.38
C THR A 349 66.35 11.25 -16.65
N LEU A 350 65.22 11.51 -17.34
CA LEU A 350 65.24 12.34 -18.54
C LEU A 350 65.75 13.76 -18.23
N GLU A 351 65.40 14.33 -17.08
CA GLU A 351 65.85 15.66 -16.67
C GLU A 351 67.36 15.70 -16.37
N GLU A 352 67.88 14.68 -15.69
CA GLU A 352 69.31 14.51 -15.44
C GLU A 352 70.11 14.42 -16.76
N LEU A 353 69.62 13.65 -17.74
CA LEU A 353 70.24 13.57 -19.07
C LEU A 353 70.17 14.89 -19.83
N LEU A 354 69.03 15.59 -19.81
CA LEU A 354 68.89 16.89 -20.46
C LEU A 354 69.77 17.98 -19.82
N SER A 355 70.11 17.86 -18.54
CA SER A 355 71.00 18.80 -17.84
C SER A 355 72.44 18.82 -18.38
N THR A 356 72.87 17.73 -19.05
CA THR A 356 74.20 17.59 -19.68
C THR A 356 74.31 18.26 -21.04
N ILE A 357 73.20 18.77 -21.58
CA ILE A 357 73.09 19.37 -22.91
C ILE A 357 73.23 20.89 -22.80
N ILE A 358 74.07 21.48 -23.64
CA ILE A 358 74.32 22.93 -23.71
C ILE A 358 73.12 23.65 -24.35
N ASN A 359 72.59 23.13 -25.47
CA ASN A 359 71.39 23.65 -26.14
C ASN A 359 70.10 22.99 -25.62
N ARG A 360 69.95 22.92 -24.29
CA ARG A 360 68.82 22.23 -23.63
C ARG A 360 67.46 22.76 -24.05
N ASP A 361 67.25 24.08 -24.02
CA ASP A 361 65.93 24.68 -24.25
C ASP A 361 65.36 24.36 -25.63
N ASP A 362 66.21 24.30 -26.65
CA ASP A 362 65.82 23.96 -28.02
C ASP A 362 65.47 22.47 -28.15
N ILE A 363 66.24 21.60 -27.50
CA ILE A 363 66.03 20.15 -27.53
C ILE A 363 64.80 19.76 -26.70
N GLU A 364 64.57 20.42 -25.57
CA GLU A 364 63.42 20.17 -24.72
C GLU A 364 62.10 20.56 -25.44
N LYS A 365 62.11 21.67 -26.22
CA LYS A 365 61.00 22.02 -27.11
C LYS A 365 60.74 20.94 -28.16
N LEU A 366 61.78 20.36 -28.75
CA LEU A 366 61.66 19.27 -29.73
C LEU A 366 61.15 17.97 -29.11
N ILE A 367 61.57 17.66 -27.88
CA ILE A 367 61.13 16.45 -27.15
C ILE A 367 59.68 16.57 -26.68
N LYS A 368 59.24 17.76 -26.27
CA LYS A 368 57.85 18.03 -25.86
C LYS A 368 56.86 17.98 -27.03
N GLN A 369 57.31 18.11 -28.28
CA GLN A 369 56.46 17.95 -29.46
C GLN A 369 56.06 16.47 -29.66
N PRO A 370 54.78 16.10 -29.47
CA PRO A 370 54.35 14.70 -29.49
C PRO A 370 54.59 14.00 -30.82
N SER A 371 54.47 14.75 -31.92
CA SER A 371 54.66 14.25 -33.30
C SER A 371 56.11 13.93 -33.63
N ARG A 372 57.08 14.47 -32.88
CA ARG A 372 58.50 14.35 -33.17
C ARG A 372 59.03 12.93 -33.03
N ARG A 373 58.51 12.15 -32.07
CA ARG A 373 58.88 10.75 -31.82
C ARG A 373 58.57 9.78 -32.96
N PHE A 374 57.71 10.20 -33.88
CA PHE A 374 57.27 9.41 -35.04
C PHE A 374 57.92 9.86 -36.35
N ARG A 375 58.85 10.83 -36.32
CA ARG A 375 59.57 11.35 -37.51
C ARG A 375 60.88 10.62 -37.82
N GLY A 376 61.37 9.75 -36.92
CA GLY A 376 62.60 8.96 -37.14
C GLY A 376 62.41 7.75 -38.07
N LYS A 377 63.50 7.03 -38.40
CA LYS A 377 63.49 5.90 -39.36
C LYS A 377 62.47 4.80 -39.04
N ASN A 378 62.22 4.50 -37.75
CA ASN A 378 61.21 3.52 -37.29
C ASN A 378 59.92 4.19 -36.76
N GLY A 379 59.69 5.45 -37.11
CA GLY A 379 58.58 6.26 -36.60
C GLY A 379 57.21 5.74 -37.03
N LYS A 380 57.09 5.21 -38.25
CA LYS A 380 55.87 4.58 -38.77
C LYS A 380 55.47 3.35 -37.96
N ASP A 381 56.41 2.47 -37.63
CA ASP A 381 56.13 1.27 -36.84
C ASP A 381 55.74 1.60 -35.41
N ARG A 382 56.41 2.59 -34.79
CA ARG A 382 56.05 3.06 -33.44
C ARG A 382 54.69 3.73 -33.39
N ALA A 383 54.37 4.52 -34.42
CA ALA A 383 53.03 5.09 -34.56
C ALA A 383 51.99 3.97 -34.72
N ALA A 384 52.26 2.98 -35.59
CA ALA A 384 51.37 1.83 -35.79
C ALA A 384 51.16 1.04 -34.49
N ILE A 385 52.22 0.72 -33.73
CA ILE A 385 52.15 0.02 -32.44
C ILE A 385 51.33 0.82 -31.43
N LEU A 386 51.56 2.15 -31.33
CA LEU A 386 50.81 2.99 -30.40
C LEU A 386 49.33 3.07 -30.79
N ILE A 387 49.02 3.31 -32.07
CA ILE A 387 47.64 3.34 -32.57
C ILE A 387 46.96 2.00 -32.32
N GLN A 388 47.60 0.88 -32.67
CA GLN A 388 47.06 -0.46 -32.47
C GLN A 388 46.84 -0.78 -30.99
N SER A 389 47.79 -0.47 -30.11
CA SER A 389 47.66 -0.72 -28.67
C SER A 389 46.56 0.14 -28.03
N CYS A 390 46.47 1.41 -28.40
CA CYS A 390 45.39 2.30 -27.99
C CYS A 390 44.02 1.80 -28.46
N TRP A 391 43.92 1.36 -29.72
CA TRP A 391 42.68 0.83 -30.30
C TRP A 391 42.25 -0.48 -29.64
N ARG A 392 43.17 -1.44 -29.48
CA ARG A 392 42.93 -2.70 -28.76
C ARG A 392 42.48 -2.45 -27.32
N GLY A 393 43.13 -1.52 -26.62
CA GLY A 393 42.76 -1.13 -25.25
C GLY A 393 41.39 -0.44 -25.18
N PHE A 394 41.05 0.41 -26.15
CA PHE A 394 39.71 0.99 -26.27
C PHE A 394 38.65 -0.09 -26.49
N HIS A 395 38.89 -1.00 -27.44
CA HIS A 395 37.97 -2.09 -27.77
C HIS A 395 37.75 -3.02 -26.58
N ALA A 396 38.80 -3.43 -25.87
CA ALA A 396 38.71 -4.25 -24.67
C ALA A 396 37.89 -3.56 -23.56
N ARG A 397 38.12 -2.25 -23.31
CA ARG A 397 37.32 -1.48 -22.33
C ARG A 397 35.86 -1.36 -22.74
N TYR A 398 35.59 -1.19 -24.03
CA TYR A 398 34.24 -1.16 -24.57
C TYR A 398 33.52 -2.50 -24.32
N ILE A 399 34.16 -3.62 -24.68
CA ILE A 399 33.64 -4.97 -24.43
C ILE A 399 33.41 -5.20 -22.93
N TYR A 400 34.37 -4.88 -22.07
CA TYR A 400 34.23 -5.04 -20.62
C TYR A 400 33.04 -4.26 -20.06
N LYS A 401 32.86 -3.01 -20.50
CA LYS A 401 31.69 -2.18 -20.10
C LYS A 401 30.38 -2.81 -20.57
N ASP A 402 30.34 -3.38 -21.78
CA ASP A 402 29.17 -4.07 -22.31
C ASP A 402 28.86 -5.36 -21.52
N ILE A 403 29.86 -6.20 -21.25
CA ILE A 403 29.72 -7.40 -20.41
C ILE A 403 29.23 -7.04 -19.01
N LYS A 404 29.80 -5.99 -18.38
CA LYS A 404 29.38 -5.52 -17.06
C LYS A 404 27.91 -5.07 -17.06
N LYS A 405 27.48 -4.34 -18.10
CA LYS A 405 26.07 -3.96 -18.27
C LYS A 405 25.16 -5.19 -18.42
N ARG A 406 25.55 -6.16 -19.25
CA ARG A 406 24.78 -7.40 -19.45
C ARG A 406 24.70 -8.25 -18.19
N ARG A 407 25.79 -8.41 -17.44
CA ARG A 407 25.80 -9.12 -16.15
C ARG A 407 24.91 -8.46 -15.12
N TRP A 408 24.95 -7.13 -15.02
CA TRP A 408 24.07 -6.37 -14.13
C TRP A 408 22.59 -6.54 -14.51
N ALA A 409 22.27 -6.42 -15.81
CA ALA A 409 20.92 -6.66 -16.31
C ALA A 409 20.45 -8.10 -16.03
N ALA A 410 21.30 -9.11 -16.28
CA ALA A 410 21.00 -10.51 -16.00
C ALA A 410 20.73 -10.75 -14.51
N HIS A 411 21.51 -10.12 -13.61
CA HIS A 411 21.28 -10.22 -12.17
C HIS A 411 19.92 -9.63 -11.78
N ILE A 412 19.57 -8.44 -12.28
CA ILE A 412 18.26 -7.81 -11.99
C ILE A 412 17.11 -8.68 -12.50
N ILE A 413 17.21 -9.19 -13.73
CA ILE A 413 16.19 -10.05 -14.34
C ILE A 413 16.03 -11.34 -13.53
N THR A 414 17.15 -11.98 -13.18
CA THR A 414 17.13 -13.25 -12.42
C THR A 414 16.55 -13.05 -11.03
N SER A 415 16.97 -12.01 -10.30
CA SER A 415 16.44 -11.70 -8.97
C SER A 415 14.93 -11.37 -9.01
N ALA A 416 14.48 -10.62 -10.01
CA ALA A 416 13.06 -10.33 -10.21
C ALA A 416 12.26 -11.60 -10.55
N TRP A 417 12.81 -12.46 -11.41
CA TRP A 417 12.19 -13.72 -11.80
C TRP A 417 12.11 -14.72 -10.65
N LEU A 418 13.17 -14.86 -9.85
CA LEU A 418 13.17 -15.71 -8.65
C LEU A 418 12.15 -15.22 -7.63
N LYS A 419 12.06 -13.90 -7.40
CA LYS A 419 11.05 -13.31 -6.53
C LYS A 419 9.64 -13.59 -7.05
N TYR A 420 9.39 -13.36 -8.33
CA TYR A 420 8.09 -13.64 -8.96
C TYR A 420 7.73 -15.12 -8.88
N SER A 421 8.67 -16.03 -9.19
CA SER A 421 8.46 -17.48 -9.14
C SER A 421 8.12 -17.95 -7.72
N LYS A 422 8.88 -17.49 -6.72
CA LYS A 422 8.59 -17.78 -5.31
C LYS A 422 7.23 -17.25 -4.88
N LEU A 423 6.91 -15.99 -5.20
CA LEU A 423 5.61 -15.39 -4.88
C LEU A 423 4.45 -16.11 -5.57
N SER A 424 4.62 -16.52 -6.84
CA SER A 424 3.62 -17.29 -7.58
C SER A 424 3.37 -18.64 -6.92
N LYS A 425 4.41 -19.36 -6.51
CA LYS A 425 4.29 -20.63 -5.76
C LYS A 425 3.57 -20.43 -4.43
N ILE A 426 3.96 -19.42 -3.65
CA ILE A 426 3.33 -19.11 -2.36
C ILE A 426 1.85 -18.75 -2.54
N ARG A 427 1.50 -17.91 -3.54
CA ARG A 427 0.11 -17.57 -3.82
C ARG A 427 -0.74 -18.79 -4.17
N LYS A 428 -0.20 -19.73 -4.96
CA LYS A 428 -0.88 -20.99 -5.26
C LYS A 428 -1.10 -21.82 -4.00
N GLN A 429 -0.09 -21.94 -3.14
CA GLN A 429 -0.20 -22.64 -1.86
C GLN A 429 -1.22 -21.99 -0.92
N LEU A 430 -1.21 -20.65 -0.78
CA LEU A 430 -2.17 -19.92 0.03
C LEU A 430 -3.61 -20.12 -0.46
N LYS A 431 -3.82 -20.09 -1.79
CA LYS A 431 -5.14 -20.36 -2.37
C LYS A 431 -5.66 -21.76 -2.02
N LEU A 432 -4.79 -22.78 -2.06
CA LEU A 432 -5.14 -24.14 -1.64
C LEU A 432 -5.44 -24.22 -0.14
N ILE A 433 -4.64 -23.56 0.71
CA ILE A 433 -4.86 -23.51 2.16
C ILE A 433 -6.19 -22.85 2.49
N HIS A 434 -6.48 -21.68 1.89
CA HIS A 434 -7.73 -20.96 2.12
C HIS A 434 -8.94 -21.77 1.65
N HIS A 435 -8.83 -22.46 0.51
CA HIS A 435 -9.89 -23.34 0.03
C HIS A 435 -10.17 -24.49 1.01
N ARG A 436 -9.12 -25.17 1.48
CA ARG A 436 -9.23 -26.24 2.48
C ARG A 436 -9.87 -25.75 3.79
N GLN A 437 -9.46 -24.56 4.25
CA GLN A 437 -10.02 -23.94 5.46
C GLN A 437 -11.49 -23.59 5.30
N LEU A 438 -11.87 -23.11 4.11
CA LEU A 438 -13.26 -22.83 3.79
C LEU A 438 -14.10 -24.11 3.75
N GLU A 439 -13.62 -25.18 3.12
CA GLU A 439 -14.30 -26.49 3.13
C GLU A 439 -14.46 -27.03 4.54
N PHE A 440 -13.41 -26.90 5.38
CA PHE A 440 -13.46 -27.28 6.79
C PHE A 440 -14.53 -26.47 7.54
N PHE A 441 -14.56 -25.16 7.34
CA PHE A 441 -15.56 -24.27 7.93
C PHE A 441 -16.98 -24.67 7.53
N GLN A 442 -17.25 -24.83 6.23
CA GLN A 442 -18.57 -25.21 5.72
C GLN A 442 -19.03 -26.55 6.29
N LYS A 443 -18.13 -27.54 6.37
CA LYS A 443 -18.42 -28.83 7.02
C LYS A 443 -18.75 -28.65 8.50
N LYS A 444 -17.93 -27.92 9.24
CA LYS A 444 -18.14 -27.67 10.67
C LYS A 444 -19.38 -26.84 10.97
N GLN A 445 -19.75 -25.93 10.08
CA GLN A 445 -20.96 -25.14 10.20
C GLN A 445 -22.22 -26.00 10.04
N ASN A 446 -22.19 -26.96 9.10
CA ASN A 446 -23.28 -27.94 8.95
C ASN A 446 -23.39 -28.87 10.17
N GLU A 447 -22.26 -29.34 10.71
CA GLU A 447 -22.22 -30.11 11.96
C GLU A 447 -22.80 -29.30 13.13
N LEU A 448 -22.42 -28.02 13.26
CA LEU A 448 -22.90 -27.11 14.30
C LEU A 448 -24.41 -26.90 14.18
N ARG A 449 -24.93 -26.66 12.97
CA ARG A 449 -26.37 -26.50 12.70
C ARG A 449 -27.18 -27.71 13.13
N GLN A 450 -26.74 -28.91 12.76
CA GLN A 450 -27.45 -30.15 13.10
C GLN A 450 -27.45 -30.44 14.60
N LYS A 451 -26.35 -30.11 15.29
CA LYS A 451 -26.18 -30.39 16.73
C LYS A 451 -26.53 -29.20 17.62
N TRP A 452 -26.98 -28.08 17.08
CA TRP A 452 -27.14 -26.83 17.83
C TRP A 452 -28.07 -26.98 19.03
N SER A 453 -29.24 -27.59 18.86
CA SER A 453 -30.20 -27.82 19.96
C SER A 453 -29.63 -28.65 21.11
N TYR A 454 -28.70 -29.57 20.81
CA TYR A 454 -27.98 -30.33 21.83
C TYR A 454 -26.89 -29.47 22.48
N ILE A 455 -26.08 -28.78 21.68
CA ILE A 455 -24.98 -27.95 22.17
C ILE A 455 -25.49 -26.82 23.05
N SER A 456 -26.57 -26.12 22.66
CA SER A 456 -27.12 -24.99 23.40
C SER A 456 -27.74 -25.37 24.74
N SER A 457 -28.19 -26.62 24.91
CA SER A 457 -28.80 -27.13 26.15
C SER A 457 -27.83 -27.80 27.11
N HIS A 458 -26.59 -28.06 26.68
CA HIS A 458 -25.57 -28.77 27.46
C HIS A 458 -24.39 -27.87 27.82
N ARG A 459 -23.57 -28.33 28.78
CA ARG A 459 -22.34 -27.65 29.16
C ARG A 459 -21.37 -27.53 27.99
N ARG A 460 -20.90 -26.31 27.72
CA ARG A 460 -20.04 -25.98 26.57
C ARG A 460 -19.04 -24.88 26.90
N THR A 461 -17.94 -24.85 26.17
CA THR A 461 -16.91 -23.82 26.29
C THR A 461 -16.97 -22.88 25.08
N ILE A 462 -17.13 -21.58 25.33
CA ILE A 462 -17.09 -20.56 24.29
C ILE A 462 -15.70 -19.93 24.27
N VAL A 463 -15.02 -20.02 23.13
CA VAL A 463 -13.77 -19.30 22.90
C VAL A 463 -14.13 -17.95 22.27
N HIS A 464 -14.03 -16.88 23.03
CA HIS A 464 -14.23 -15.53 22.55
C HIS A 464 -12.92 -14.95 22.03
N ILE A 465 -12.92 -14.55 20.76
CA ILE A 465 -11.85 -13.77 20.15
C ILE A 465 -12.48 -12.46 19.69
N PRO A 466 -12.39 -11.36 20.47
CA PRO A 466 -13.01 -10.09 20.13
C PRO A 466 -12.27 -9.36 18.98
N SER A 467 -11.81 -10.09 17.97
CA SER A 467 -11.06 -9.54 16.85
C SER A 467 -11.93 -8.71 15.93
N LEU A 468 -11.41 -7.58 15.49
CA LEU A 468 -12.00 -6.75 14.45
C LEU A 468 -11.30 -7.06 13.11
N GLY A 469 -11.86 -8.01 12.36
CA GLY A 469 -11.41 -8.47 11.03
C GLY A 469 -11.43 -7.45 9.89
N LEU A 470 -11.34 -6.15 10.19
CA LEU A 470 -11.35 -5.02 9.25
C LEU A 470 -10.26 -5.12 8.18
N THR A 471 -10.41 -4.45 7.05
CA THR A 471 -9.40 -4.45 5.97
C THR A 471 -8.10 -3.77 6.37
N GLU A 472 -7.00 -4.09 5.67
CA GLU A 472 -5.68 -3.53 5.99
C GLU A 472 -5.62 -2.01 5.78
N SER A 473 -6.34 -1.47 4.78
CA SER A 473 -6.45 -0.03 4.53
C SER A 473 -7.02 0.69 5.75
N ILE A 474 -8.12 0.17 6.30
CA ILE A 474 -8.78 0.71 7.49
C ILE A 474 -7.93 0.53 8.73
N ARG A 475 -7.37 -0.66 8.96
CA ARG A 475 -6.55 -0.89 10.16
C ARG A 475 -5.34 0.05 10.22
N LYS A 476 -4.79 0.49 9.07
CA LYS A 476 -3.71 1.48 9.02
C LYS A 476 -4.13 2.89 9.42
N THR A 477 -5.40 3.25 9.27
CA THR A 477 -5.90 4.57 9.70
C THR A 477 -6.30 4.59 11.16
N LEU A 478 -6.63 3.42 11.73
CA LEU A 478 -7.02 3.31 13.13
C LEU A 478 -5.86 3.48 14.10
N THR A 479 -6.11 4.29 15.12
CA THR A 479 -5.31 4.35 16.33
C THR A 479 -5.79 3.28 17.31
N ASN A 480 -4.84 2.59 17.95
CA ASN A 480 -5.09 1.67 19.05
C ASN A 480 -6.20 0.62 18.79
N LEU A 481 -6.06 -0.16 17.72
CA LEU A 481 -6.98 -1.26 17.39
C LEU A 481 -7.23 -2.22 18.57
N PRO A 482 -6.22 -2.61 19.39
CA PRO A 482 -6.44 -3.46 20.56
C PRO A 482 -7.49 -2.91 21.54
N LEU A 483 -7.50 -1.60 21.76
CA LEU A 483 -8.49 -0.95 22.62
C LEU A 483 -9.92 -1.14 22.09
N LYS A 484 -10.12 -0.93 20.77
CA LYS A 484 -11.43 -1.13 20.13
C LYS A 484 -11.88 -2.59 20.17
N GLU A 485 -10.96 -3.53 19.98
CA GLU A 485 -11.23 -4.97 20.17
C GLU A 485 -11.66 -5.23 21.64
N ASN A 486 -11.05 -4.56 22.62
CA ASN A 486 -11.35 -4.76 24.04
C ASN A 486 -12.67 -4.12 24.52
N TYR A 487 -13.30 -3.23 23.76
CA TYR A 487 -14.66 -2.75 24.08
C TYR A 487 -15.67 -3.91 24.20
N GLN A 488 -15.32 -5.09 23.68
CA GLN A 488 -16.12 -6.31 23.75
C GLN A 488 -15.86 -7.17 25.00
N ILE A 489 -15.15 -6.69 26.02
CA ILE A 489 -14.83 -7.46 27.25
C ILE A 489 -16.07 -7.93 28.03
N GLY A 490 -17.23 -7.30 27.84
CA GLY A 490 -18.52 -7.72 28.41
C GLY A 490 -18.99 -9.10 27.97
N ARG A 491 -18.35 -9.73 26.99
CA ARG A 491 -18.50 -11.15 26.66
C ARG A 491 -18.30 -12.08 27.86
N LEU A 492 -17.51 -11.67 28.85
CA LEU A 492 -17.35 -12.42 30.10
C LEU A 492 -18.69 -12.64 30.84
N CYS A 493 -19.68 -11.80 30.60
CA CYS A 493 -21.00 -11.88 31.22
C CYS A 493 -21.93 -12.90 30.55
N GLU A 494 -21.51 -13.59 29.47
CA GLU A 494 -22.25 -14.76 28.97
C GLU A 494 -22.29 -15.93 29.98
N LEU A 495 -21.47 -15.86 31.05
CA LEU A 495 -21.56 -16.74 32.22
C LEU A 495 -22.93 -16.73 32.93
N GLU A 496 -23.84 -15.84 32.52
CA GLU A 496 -25.25 -15.90 32.88
C GLU A 496 -25.85 -17.29 32.66
N ASP A 497 -25.51 -17.96 31.56
CA ASP A 497 -25.90 -19.34 31.33
C ASP A 497 -25.02 -20.26 32.22
N PRO A 498 -25.60 -21.02 33.16
CA PRO A 498 -24.85 -21.91 34.04
C PRO A 498 -24.08 -23.02 33.29
N ASN A 499 -24.44 -23.28 32.02
CA ASN A 499 -23.79 -24.27 31.18
C ASN A 499 -22.62 -23.72 30.35
N ILE A 500 -22.29 -22.44 30.44
CA ILE A 500 -21.19 -21.84 29.67
C ILE A 500 -19.91 -21.75 30.52
N ASP A 501 -18.80 -22.24 29.98
CA ASP A 501 -17.44 -21.89 30.39
C ASP A 501 -16.81 -20.97 29.33
N ILE A 502 -16.03 -19.96 29.72
CA ILE A 502 -15.48 -18.96 28.81
C ILE A 502 -13.96 -19.04 28.70
N ILE A 503 -13.44 -18.98 27.48
CA ILE A 503 -12.05 -18.65 27.21
C ILE A 503 -12.03 -17.32 26.45
N TYR A 504 -11.59 -16.25 27.10
CA TYR A 504 -11.48 -14.92 26.49
C TYR A 504 -10.04 -14.68 26.03
N VAL A 505 -9.84 -14.50 24.73
CA VAL A 505 -8.55 -14.09 24.18
C VAL A 505 -8.46 -12.58 24.29
N SER A 506 -7.54 -12.09 25.12
CA SER A 506 -7.40 -10.66 25.35
C SER A 506 -6.56 -9.99 24.24
N PRO A 507 -7.01 -8.86 23.68
CA PRO A 507 -6.21 -8.07 22.75
C PRO A 507 -5.12 -7.24 23.43
N MET A 508 -5.09 -7.17 24.77
CA MET A 508 -3.97 -6.56 25.50
C MET A 508 -3.58 -7.32 26.77
N SER A 509 -2.47 -6.92 27.39
CA SER A 509 -2.12 -7.36 28.73
C SER A 509 -3.21 -6.93 29.72
N ILE A 510 -3.55 -7.83 30.66
CA ILE A 510 -4.48 -7.55 31.75
C ILE A 510 -3.71 -7.53 33.07
N ASN A 511 -3.79 -6.43 33.81
CA ASN A 511 -3.20 -6.23 35.12
C ASN A 511 -4.08 -6.84 36.22
N ASP A 512 -3.48 -7.02 37.40
CA ASP A 512 -4.16 -7.64 38.53
C ASP A 512 -5.36 -6.81 39.04
N GLU A 513 -5.32 -5.48 38.92
CA GLU A 513 -6.43 -4.60 39.34
C GLU A 513 -7.68 -4.81 38.48
N ILE A 514 -7.53 -4.88 37.16
CA ILE A 514 -8.62 -5.11 36.19
C ILE A 514 -9.12 -6.54 36.31
N LEU A 515 -8.23 -7.51 36.45
CA LEU A 515 -8.63 -8.89 36.70
C LEU A 515 -9.43 -9.01 38.01
N GLN A 516 -9.02 -8.33 39.08
CA GLN A 516 -9.77 -8.25 40.34
C GLN A 516 -11.11 -7.55 40.16
N TYR A 517 -11.19 -6.50 39.35
CA TYR A 517 -12.43 -5.80 39.04
C TYR A 517 -13.45 -6.74 38.37
N TYR A 518 -13.05 -7.42 37.30
CA TYR A 518 -13.95 -8.34 36.58
C TYR A 518 -14.28 -9.59 37.40
N ASN A 519 -13.35 -10.12 38.20
CA ASN A 519 -13.65 -11.18 39.17
C ASN A 519 -14.72 -10.72 40.17
N ARG A 520 -14.62 -9.50 40.70
CA ARG A 520 -15.66 -8.96 41.60
C ARG A 520 -16.98 -8.80 40.86
N LEU A 521 -16.97 -8.24 39.65
CA LEU A 521 -18.17 -8.02 38.83
C LEU A 521 -18.90 -9.33 38.54
N ILE A 522 -18.19 -10.39 38.17
CA ILE A 522 -18.79 -11.72 37.93
C ILE A 522 -19.36 -12.30 39.22
N ASN A 523 -18.66 -12.17 40.35
CA ASN A 523 -19.16 -12.61 41.65
C ASN A 523 -20.30 -11.74 42.21
N LEU A 524 -20.61 -10.58 41.62
CA LEU A 524 -21.75 -9.76 42.08
C LEU A 524 -23.07 -10.48 41.90
N ARG A 525 -23.20 -11.38 40.92
CA ARG A 525 -24.48 -12.04 40.63
C ARG A 525 -25.04 -12.82 41.81
N ASP A 526 -24.21 -13.61 42.49
CA ASP A 526 -24.61 -14.38 43.67
C ASP A 526 -25.16 -13.45 44.77
N LEU A 527 -24.50 -12.31 44.98
CA LEU A 527 -24.94 -11.28 45.93
C LEU A 527 -26.24 -10.59 45.50
N VAL A 528 -26.43 -10.36 44.21
CA VAL A 528 -27.67 -9.77 43.64
C VAL A 528 -28.85 -10.74 43.77
N GLU A 529 -28.62 -12.06 43.71
CA GLU A 529 -29.65 -13.08 43.92
C GLU A 529 -30.01 -13.23 45.42
N GLU A 530 -29.01 -13.24 46.30
CA GLU A 530 -29.19 -13.41 47.75
C GLU A 530 -29.73 -12.15 48.45
N GLY A 531 -29.32 -10.95 48.02
CA GLY A 531 -29.85 -9.66 48.49
C GLY A 531 -29.29 -9.17 49.83
N SER A 532 -28.17 -9.71 50.32
CA SER A 532 -27.51 -9.31 51.55
C SER A 532 -26.12 -8.70 51.32
N GLU A 533 -25.92 -7.45 51.74
CA GLU A 533 -24.62 -6.75 51.71
C GLU A 533 -23.64 -7.21 52.80
N GLN A 534 -24.08 -8.02 53.77
CA GLN A 534 -23.31 -8.28 55.00
C GLN A 534 -22.41 -9.52 54.97
N SER A 535 -22.44 -10.32 53.92
CA SER A 535 -21.40 -11.32 53.67
C SER A 535 -20.25 -10.64 52.95
N VAL A 536 -19.15 -10.38 53.67
CA VAL A 536 -17.83 -10.18 53.06
C VAL A 536 -17.68 -11.22 51.94
N PRO A 537 -17.26 -10.85 50.72
CA PRO A 537 -17.12 -11.82 49.64
C PRO A 537 -15.98 -12.77 50.02
N SER A 538 -16.31 -13.86 50.71
CA SER A 538 -15.55 -15.08 50.60
C SER A 538 -15.71 -15.48 49.14
N ILE A 539 -14.72 -15.11 48.33
CA ILE A 539 -14.60 -15.46 46.91
C ILE A 539 -15.15 -16.86 46.76
N PRO A 540 -16.31 -17.06 46.09
CA PRO A 540 -16.80 -18.39 45.81
C PRO A 540 -15.66 -19.11 45.10
N LYS A 541 -15.16 -20.22 45.69
CA LYS A 541 -14.00 -20.96 45.16
C LYS A 541 -14.19 -21.41 43.70
N ASN A 542 -15.41 -21.31 43.15
CA ASN A 542 -15.80 -21.88 41.87
C ASN A 542 -15.96 -20.85 40.72
N ALA A 543 -15.99 -19.53 40.96
CA ALA A 543 -16.19 -18.55 39.87
C ALA A 543 -14.94 -18.38 38.98
N ASN A 544 -13.75 -18.40 39.58
CA ASN A 544 -12.47 -18.37 38.87
C ASN A 544 -12.22 -19.65 38.02
N GLU A 545 -13.05 -20.68 38.16
CA GLU A 545 -12.96 -21.90 37.33
C GLU A 545 -13.75 -21.80 36.03
N ARG A 546 -14.71 -20.86 35.92
CA ARG A 546 -15.64 -20.78 34.78
C ARG A 546 -15.20 -19.86 33.65
N PHE A 547 -14.25 -18.96 33.88
CA PHE A 547 -13.64 -18.20 32.80
C PHE A 547 -12.12 -18.14 32.90
N ILE A 548 -11.46 -18.13 31.74
CA ILE A 548 -10.01 -18.05 31.61
C ILE A 548 -9.69 -16.96 30.59
N ILE A 549 -8.82 -16.03 30.96
CA ILE A 549 -8.28 -15.02 30.05
C ILE A 549 -6.92 -15.50 29.53
N ILE A 550 -6.74 -15.46 28.21
CA ILE A 550 -5.48 -15.82 27.54
C ILE A 550 -4.97 -14.61 26.77
N VAL A 551 -3.76 -14.18 27.10
CA VAL A 551 -3.05 -13.12 26.37
C VAL A 551 -2.11 -13.78 25.35
N PRO A 552 -2.25 -13.51 24.03
CA PRO A 552 -1.36 -14.06 23.02
C PRO A 552 0.09 -13.60 23.20
N GLU A 553 1.06 -14.51 23.18
CA GLU A 553 2.45 -14.15 23.44
C GLU A 553 3.09 -13.28 22.33
N ALA A 554 2.48 -13.21 21.14
CA ALA A 554 2.98 -12.42 20.03
C ALA A 554 2.48 -10.95 20.02
N LEU A 555 1.75 -10.51 21.05
CA LEU A 555 1.11 -9.19 21.11
C LEU A 555 2.08 -8.04 20.75
N HIS A 556 3.28 -8.06 21.35
CA HIS A 556 4.30 -7.03 21.15
C HIS A 556 5.37 -7.42 20.10
N ARG A 557 5.19 -8.53 19.37
CA ARG A 557 6.19 -9.07 18.43
C ARG A 557 6.22 -8.33 17.10
N PHE A 558 5.13 -7.66 16.74
CA PHE A 558 4.95 -6.99 15.44
C PHE A 558 4.71 -5.47 15.60
N PRO A 559 5.65 -4.72 16.20
CA PRO A 559 5.49 -3.28 16.36
C PRO A 559 5.36 -2.60 14.99
N GLY A 560 4.41 -1.68 14.86
CA GLY A 560 4.14 -0.96 13.61
C GLY A 560 3.25 -1.70 12.60
N HIS A 561 2.76 -2.91 12.93
CA HIS A 561 1.75 -3.60 12.14
C HIS A 561 0.42 -3.64 12.91
N ASN A 562 -0.60 -2.94 12.40
CA ASN A 562 -1.96 -2.99 12.94
C ASN A 562 -2.66 -4.29 12.50
N MET A 563 -2.21 -5.43 13.05
CA MET A 563 -2.83 -6.74 12.87
C MET A 563 -4.03 -6.88 13.81
N CYS A 564 -5.09 -7.55 13.35
CA CYS A 564 -6.22 -7.87 14.22
C CYS A 564 -5.88 -9.05 15.15
N LEU A 565 -6.59 -9.17 16.26
CA LEU A 565 -6.33 -10.18 17.29
C LEU A 565 -6.24 -11.61 16.75
N SER A 566 -7.09 -12.00 15.80
CA SER A 566 -7.03 -13.34 15.20
C SER A 566 -5.72 -13.61 14.48
N THR A 567 -5.19 -12.61 13.77
CA THR A 567 -3.86 -12.71 13.15
C THR A 567 -2.75 -12.81 14.22
N ILE A 568 -2.85 -12.05 15.31
CA ILE A 568 -1.90 -12.12 16.43
C ILE A 568 -1.94 -13.52 17.08
N LEU A 569 -3.13 -14.06 17.32
CA LEU A 569 -3.31 -15.40 17.91
C LEU A 569 -2.76 -16.50 17.00
N LYS A 570 -2.95 -16.40 15.68
CA LYS A 570 -2.33 -17.30 14.69
C LYS A 570 -0.80 -17.35 14.81
N TYR A 571 -0.16 -16.23 15.13
CA TYR A 571 1.28 -16.17 15.37
C TYR A 571 1.69 -16.46 16.83
N SER A 572 0.76 -16.86 17.67
CA SER A 572 0.94 -17.17 19.10
C SER A 572 0.73 -18.66 19.38
N PRO A 573 1.68 -19.54 19.00
CA PRO A 573 1.53 -20.99 19.11
C PRO A 573 1.39 -21.51 20.55
N LYS A 574 1.93 -20.82 21.57
CA LYS A 574 1.75 -21.20 22.99
C LYS A 574 0.32 -20.95 23.43
N ALA A 575 -0.23 -19.76 23.17
CA ALA A 575 -1.63 -19.45 23.44
C ALA A 575 -2.58 -20.42 22.71
N LEU A 576 -2.35 -20.72 21.43
CA LEU A 576 -3.15 -21.70 20.69
C LEU A 576 -3.09 -23.11 21.29
N LYS A 577 -1.91 -23.57 21.71
CA LYS A 577 -1.75 -24.87 22.40
C LYS A 577 -2.46 -24.89 23.75
N GLN A 578 -2.41 -23.79 24.49
CA GLN A 578 -3.10 -23.64 25.76
C GLN A 578 -4.63 -23.73 25.56
N ILE A 579 -5.19 -22.97 24.61
CA ILE A 579 -6.62 -23.05 24.26
C ILE A 579 -6.99 -24.49 23.88
N LYS A 580 -6.21 -25.12 23.00
CA LYS A 580 -6.43 -26.51 22.56
C LYS A 580 -6.44 -27.52 23.71
N THR A 581 -5.62 -27.28 24.74
CA THR A 581 -5.55 -28.13 25.94
C THR A 581 -6.77 -27.92 26.83
N LEU A 582 -7.21 -26.67 26.99
CA LEU A 582 -8.36 -26.31 27.83
C LEU A 582 -9.70 -26.81 27.26
N ILE A 583 -9.84 -26.84 25.93
CA ILE A 583 -11.07 -27.32 25.25
C ILE A 583 -11.06 -28.83 24.99
N LYS A 584 -9.99 -29.53 25.35
CA LYS A 584 -9.86 -30.97 25.08
C LYS A 584 -11.01 -31.73 25.74
N ASP A 585 -11.67 -32.60 24.97
CA ASP A 585 -12.80 -33.43 25.40
C ASP A 585 -14.04 -32.64 25.89
N ARG A 586 -14.13 -31.34 25.54
CA ARG A 586 -15.28 -30.48 25.83
C ARG A 586 -16.00 -30.10 24.53
N SER A 587 -17.32 -29.90 24.61
CA SER A 587 -18.07 -29.25 23.54
C SER A 587 -17.66 -27.78 23.48
N ALA A 588 -17.08 -27.31 22.37
CA ALA A 588 -16.59 -25.95 22.26
C ALA A 588 -16.82 -25.36 20.87
N TYR A 589 -16.98 -24.05 20.81
CA TYR A 589 -17.06 -23.29 19.56
C TYR A 589 -16.42 -21.90 19.72
N LEU A 590 -16.06 -21.31 18.58
CA LEU A 590 -15.42 -20.01 18.50
C LEU A 590 -16.47 -18.92 18.22
N VAL A 591 -16.37 -17.78 18.90
CA VAL A 591 -17.15 -16.57 18.59
C VAL A 591 -16.18 -15.41 18.38
N THR A 592 -16.26 -14.77 17.22
CA THR A 592 -15.38 -13.66 16.85
C THR A 592 -16.09 -12.30 16.95
N GLY A 593 -15.35 -11.19 16.84
CA GLY A 593 -15.93 -9.86 16.67
C GLY A 593 -16.46 -9.68 15.26
N ILE A 594 -15.57 -9.37 14.32
CA ILE A 594 -15.84 -9.33 12.87
C ILE A 594 -15.03 -10.45 12.23
N SER A 595 -15.69 -11.31 11.44
CA SER A 595 -15.07 -12.47 10.78
C SER A 595 -13.87 -12.10 9.89
N HIS A 596 -12.80 -12.87 10.00
CA HIS A 596 -11.55 -12.74 9.26
C HIS A 596 -11.05 -14.11 8.77
N MET A 597 -10.22 -14.13 7.72
CA MET A 597 -9.64 -15.37 7.19
C MET A 597 -8.82 -16.15 8.22
N ASP A 598 -8.16 -15.46 9.13
CA ASP A 598 -7.39 -16.10 10.20
C ASP A 598 -8.28 -16.78 11.24
N ASP A 599 -9.57 -16.43 11.34
CA ASP A 599 -10.52 -17.16 12.18
C ASP A 599 -10.75 -18.59 11.68
N LEU A 600 -10.78 -18.77 10.35
CA LEU A 600 -10.89 -20.09 9.73
C LEU A 600 -9.64 -20.93 10.02
N TYR A 601 -8.45 -20.31 10.01
CA TYR A 601 -7.21 -20.99 10.42
C TYR A 601 -7.27 -21.43 11.88
N ILE A 602 -7.72 -20.55 12.79
CA ILE A 602 -7.81 -20.87 14.22
C ILE A 602 -8.84 -21.99 14.45
N SER A 603 -10.01 -21.91 13.81
CA SER A 603 -11.05 -22.93 13.85
C SER A 603 -10.53 -24.29 13.37
N GLU A 604 -9.79 -24.33 12.26
CA GLU A 604 -9.14 -25.53 11.74
C GLU A 604 -8.10 -26.09 12.73
N TYR A 605 -7.24 -25.23 13.30
CA TYR A 605 -6.19 -25.64 14.22
C TYR A 605 -6.74 -26.24 15.53
N LEU A 606 -7.78 -25.61 16.08
CA LEU A 606 -8.46 -26.02 17.30
C LEU A 606 -9.46 -27.17 17.06
N ASN A 607 -9.84 -27.40 15.79
CA ASN A 607 -10.85 -28.37 15.37
C ASN A 607 -12.24 -28.15 16.00
N ILE A 608 -12.64 -26.88 16.12
CA ILE A 608 -13.96 -26.46 16.65
C ILE A 608 -14.68 -25.58 15.63
N PRO A 609 -16.02 -25.58 15.58
CA PRO A 609 -16.77 -24.72 14.65
C PRO A 609 -16.66 -23.24 15.03
N LEU A 610 -16.77 -22.37 14.02
CA LEU A 610 -16.90 -20.91 14.18
C LEU A 610 -18.38 -20.53 14.16
N TYR A 611 -18.90 -20.02 15.27
CA TYR A 611 -20.22 -19.41 15.31
C TYR A 611 -20.16 -17.99 14.75
N GLY A 612 -20.37 -17.88 13.45
CA GLY A 612 -20.42 -16.62 12.72
C GLY A 612 -20.63 -16.82 11.23
N CYS A 613 -20.50 -15.73 10.48
CA CYS A 613 -20.60 -15.73 9.03
C CYS A 613 -19.25 -16.06 8.39
N GLU A 614 -19.27 -16.64 7.18
CA GLU A 614 -18.07 -16.81 6.36
C GLU A 614 -17.41 -15.44 6.12
N PRO A 615 -16.07 -15.29 6.25
CA PRO A 615 -15.42 -13.98 6.19
C PRO A 615 -15.67 -13.17 4.90
N GLU A 616 -15.69 -13.81 3.72
CA GLU A 616 -15.96 -13.08 2.46
C GLU A 616 -17.43 -12.67 2.34
N ILE A 617 -18.36 -13.50 2.78
CA ILE A 617 -19.80 -13.17 2.81
C ILE A 617 -20.04 -12.03 3.79
N SER A 618 -19.46 -12.13 5.00
CA SER A 618 -19.50 -11.08 6.01
C SER A 618 -18.94 -9.77 5.48
N TYR A 619 -17.79 -9.80 4.79
CA TYR A 619 -17.20 -8.60 4.20
C TYR A 619 -18.13 -7.98 3.15
N LEU A 620 -18.61 -8.79 2.19
CA LEU A 620 -19.46 -8.32 1.11
C LEU A 620 -20.69 -7.59 1.63
N TYR A 621 -21.42 -8.20 2.57
CA TYR A 621 -22.70 -7.65 3.06
C TYR A 621 -22.56 -6.63 4.20
N SER A 622 -21.39 -6.53 4.84
CA SER A 622 -21.07 -5.44 5.78
C SER A 622 -20.64 -4.13 5.08
N THR A 623 -20.35 -4.15 3.76
CA THR A 623 -20.14 -2.90 3.03
C THR A 623 -21.43 -2.10 2.87
N LYS A 624 -21.33 -0.77 2.73
CA LYS A 624 -22.51 0.09 2.50
C LYS A 624 -23.30 -0.32 1.27
N SER A 625 -22.66 -0.59 0.14
CA SER A 625 -23.34 -1.10 -1.05
C SER A 625 -23.89 -2.53 -0.86
N GLY A 626 -23.18 -3.37 -0.11
CA GLY A 626 -23.58 -4.73 0.25
C GLY A 626 -24.88 -4.81 1.04
N SER A 627 -24.99 -4.02 2.11
CA SER A 627 -26.17 -3.99 2.97
C SER A 627 -27.41 -3.52 2.20
N LYS A 628 -27.26 -2.58 1.24
CA LYS A 628 -28.36 -2.14 0.38
C LYS A 628 -28.99 -3.26 -0.46
N ARG A 629 -28.21 -4.28 -0.84
CA ARG A 629 -28.76 -5.47 -1.54
C ARG A 629 -29.72 -6.24 -0.64
N ILE A 630 -29.37 -6.41 0.63
CA ILE A 630 -30.25 -7.05 1.63
C ILE A 630 -31.51 -6.22 1.83
N PHE A 631 -31.37 -4.91 2.02
CA PHE A 631 -32.51 -4.03 2.29
C PHE A 631 -33.48 -3.93 1.10
N LYS A 632 -32.94 -3.97 -0.13
CA LYS A 632 -33.75 -3.91 -1.34
C LYS A 632 -34.56 -5.19 -1.52
N SER A 633 -33.96 -6.36 -1.24
CA SER A 633 -34.70 -7.64 -1.23
C SER A 633 -35.69 -7.76 -0.05
N SER A 634 -35.45 -7.07 1.08
CA SER A 634 -36.35 -7.14 2.24
C SER A 634 -37.60 -6.26 2.12
N ASN A 635 -37.66 -5.38 1.11
CA ASN A 635 -38.72 -4.37 0.94
C ASN A 635 -38.90 -3.46 2.17
N VAL A 636 -37.86 -3.32 3.00
CA VAL A 636 -37.87 -2.37 4.12
C VAL A 636 -37.58 -0.97 3.56
N PRO A 637 -38.32 0.08 3.97
CA PRO A 637 -38.06 1.43 3.51
C PRO A 637 -36.62 1.85 3.83
N MET A 638 -35.91 2.39 2.84
CA MET A 638 -34.54 2.87 2.97
C MET A 638 -34.42 4.28 2.37
N PRO A 639 -33.36 5.04 2.68
CA PRO A 639 -33.12 6.33 2.06
C PRO A 639 -33.03 6.21 0.53
N PHE A 640 -33.59 7.17 -0.19
CA PHE A 640 -33.40 7.27 -1.64
C PHE A 640 -31.93 7.42 -1.96
N GLY A 641 -31.42 6.70 -2.95
CA GLY A 641 -29.99 6.66 -3.16
C GLY A 641 -29.55 5.68 -4.24
N GLU A 642 -28.25 5.71 -4.50
CA GLU A 642 -27.57 4.86 -5.48
C GLU A 642 -26.34 4.23 -4.81
N TYR A 643 -26.00 2.99 -5.16
CA TYR A 643 -24.88 2.24 -4.58
C TYR A 643 -24.01 1.58 -5.67
N ASP A 644 -22.89 0.97 -5.30
CA ASP A 644 -21.87 0.44 -6.23
C ASP A 644 -21.24 1.53 -7.15
N ILE A 645 -20.95 2.72 -6.59
CA ILE A 645 -20.41 3.83 -7.36
C ILE A 645 -18.87 3.80 -7.37
N TYR A 646 -18.29 3.45 -8.52
CA TYR A 646 -16.84 3.39 -8.74
C TYR A 646 -16.32 4.39 -9.78
N ASN A 647 -17.22 5.16 -10.41
CA ASN A 647 -16.88 6.11 -11.46
C ASN A 647 -17.39 7.52 -11.13
N GLN A 648 -16.51 8.51 -11.25
CA GLN A 648 -16.83 9.92 -11.04
C GLN A 648 -17.98 10.39 -11.93
N LYS A 649 -18.01 10.00 -13.20
CA LYS A 649 -19.09 10.39 -14.11
C LYS A 649 -20.43 9.83 -13.63
N HIS A 650 -20.44 8.54 -13.26
CA HIS A 650 -21.63 7.88 -12.73
C HIS A 650 -22.13 8.58 -11.45
N LEU A 651 -21.22 8.94 -10.54
CA LEU A 651 -21.57 9.67 -9.31
C LEU A 651 -22.36 10.95 -9.60
N TYR A 652 -21.87 11.81 -10.51
CA TYR A 652 -22.56 13.06 -10.81
C TYR A 652 -23.86 12.86 -11.60
N GLU A 653 -23.88 11.92 -12.55
CA GLU A 653 -25.08 11.61 -13.32
C GLU A 653 -26.21 11.07 -12.43
N SER A 654 -25.88 10.18 -11.50
CA SER A 654 -26.83 9.60 -10.55
C SER A 654 -27.28 10.64 -9.51
N LEU A 655 -26.35 11.43 -8.97
CA LEU A 655 -26.71 12.52 -8.04
C LEU A 655 -27.64 13.54 -8.69
N ALA A 656 -27.37 13.97 -9.93
CA ALA A 656 -28.22 14.91 -10.66
C ALA A 656 -29.63 14.37 -10.88
N TYR A 657 -29.74 13.07 -11.19
CA TYR A 657 -31.03 12.40 -11.34
C TYR A 657 -31.79 12.34 -10.02
N LEU A 658 -31.10 11.92 -8.95
CA LEU A 658 -31.66 11.81 -7.61
C LEU A 658 -32.18 13.15 -7.07
N ILE A 659 -31.44 14.25 -7.28
CA ILE A 659 -31.89 15.61 -6.91
C ILE A 659 -33.17 16.00 -7.67
N LEU A 660 -33.22 15.71 -8.97
CA LEU A 660 -34.35 16.10 -9.82
C LEU A 660 -35.64 15.36 -9.44
N GLU A 661 -35.54 14.08 -9.06
CA GLU A 661 -36.70 13.28 -8.66
C GLU A 661 -37.11 13.51 -7.19
N HIS A 662 -36.18 13.95 -6.34
CA HIS A 662 -36.41 14.16 -4.90
C HIS A 662 -36.06 15.59 -4.45
N LEU A 663 -36.79 16.58 -4.98
CA LEU A 663 -36.60 18.02 -4.67
C LEU A 663 -36.97 18.43 -3.23
N ASP A 664 -37.50 17.52 -2.42
CA ASP A 664 -37.72 17.73 -0.98
C ASP A 664 -36.48 17.39 -0.13
N VAL A 665 -35.50 16.68 -0.69
CA VAL A 665 -34.26 16.31 -0.01
C VAL A 665 -33.28 17.48 -0.06
N GLN A 666 -32.99 18.05 1.10
CA GLN A 666 -32.08 19.19 1.20
C GLN A 666 -30.60 18.78 1.21
N ARG A 667 -30.30 17.68 1.89
CA ARG A 667 -28.96 17.18 2.15
C ARG A 667 -28.76 15.82 1.53
N TRP A 668 -27.64 15.66 0.84
CA TRP A 668 -27.20 14.38 0.27
C TRP A 668 -25.93 13.91 0.98
N ILE A 669 -25.88 12.62 1.27
CA ILE A 669 -24.82 11.94 2.01
C ILE A 669 -24.05 11.05 1.04
N PHE A 670 -22.73 11.06 1.17
CA PHE A 670 -21.81 10.16 0.50
C PHE A 670 -21.15 9.27 1.56
N LYS A 671 -21.17 7.95 1.35
CA LYS A 671 -20.54 7.00 2.27
C LYS A 671 -19.61 6.07 1.52
N ILE A 672 -18.39 5.90 2.03
CA ILE A 672 -17.41 4.95 1.50
C ILE A 672 -17.74 3.54 2.02
N ASP A 673 -17.70 2.53 1.14
CA ASP A 673 -18.25 1.19 1.38
C ASP A 673 -17.72 0.49 2.62
N ASP A 674 -16.41 0.53 2.86
CA ASP A 674 -15.76 -0.25 3.91
C ASP A 674 -15.60 0.55 5.23
N HIS A 675 -15.84 1.86 5.21
CA HIS A 675 -15.64 2.72 6.37
C HIS A 675 -16.77 2.57 7.41
N PHE A 676 -16.44 2.77 8.70
CA PHE A 676 -17.35 2.60 9.84
C PHE A 676 -17.33 3.83 10.78
N ASP A 677 -18.19 3.86 11.80
CA ASP A 677 -18.29 4.94 12.80
C ASP A 677 -18.41 6.35 12.17
N GLY A 678 -19.06 6.45 11.02
CA GLY A 678 -19.21 7.71 10.28
C GLY A 678 -17.91 8.29 9.68
N GLN A 679 -16.77 7.62 9.80
CA GLN A 679 -15.47 8.16 9.37
C GLN A 679 -15.36 8.40 7.86
N GLY A 680 -16.04 7.57 7.06
CA GLY A 680 -16.09 7.69 5.60
C GLY A 680 -17.26 8.53 5.07
N ILE A 681 -17.94 9.27 5.94
CA ILE A 681 -19.14 10.05 5.58
C ILE A 681 -18.76 11.48 5.21
N ALA A 682 -19.28 11.91 4.06
CA ALA A 682 -19.33 13.31 3.65
C ALA A 682 -20.77 13.68 3.29
N TYR A 683 -21.13 14.95 3.40
CA TYR A 683 -22.47 15.40 3.02
C TYR A 683 -22.45 16.81 2.43
N CYS A 684 -23.46 17.14 1.64
CA CYS A 684 -23.64 18.45 1.05
C CYS A 684 -25.12 18.87 1.11
N ASP A 685 -25.37 20.11 1.56
CA ASP A 685 -26.70 20.73 1.59
C ASP A 685 -27.04 21.32 0.21
N ILE A 686 -27.31 20.44 -0.76
CA ILE A 686 -27.48 20.79 -2.18
C ILE A 686 -28.59 21.81 -2.39
N ALA A 687 -29.72 21.70 -1.67
CA ALA A 687 -30.82 22.65 -1.82
C ALA A 687 -30.44 24.11 -1.48
N ILE A 688 -29.40 24.30 -0.65
CA ILE A 688 -28.91 25.62 -0.24
C ILE A 688 -27.89 26.14 -1.25
N TYR A 689 -26.97 25.29 -1.69
CA TYR A 689 -25.79 25.72 -2.44
C TYR A 689 -25.91 25.61 -3.95
N LEU A 690 -26.87 24.84 -4.48
CA LEU A 690 -27.05 24.68 -5.91
C LEU A 690 -27.75 25.91 -6.51
N PRO A 691 -27.08 26.72 -7.36
CA PRO A 691 -27.64 27.97 -7.87
C PRO A 691 -28.95 27.79 -8.64
N CYS A 692 -29.04 26.75 -9.48
CA CYS A 692 -30.23 26.48 -10.27
C CYS A 692 -31.43 25.94 -9.46
N TYR A 693 -31.27 25.59 -8.18
CA TYR A 693 -32.29 24.88 -7.40
C TYR A 693 -33.63 25.63 -7.32
N LYS A 694 -33.61 26.94 -7.09
CA LYS A 694 -34.82 27.77 -6.98
C LYS A 694 -35.57 27.88 -8.31
N ASP A 695 -34.86 27.91 -9.43
CA ASP A 695 -35.48 27.93 -10.75
C ASP A 695 -36.18 26.59 -11.02
N ILE A 696 -35.51 25.49 -10.67
CA ILE A 696 -36.03 24.12 -10.86
C ILE A 696 -37.26 23.87 -9.99
N LEU A 697 -37.30 24.36 -8.75
CA LEU A 697 -38.50 24.26 -7.91
C LEU A 697 -39.72 24.93 -8.58
N LYS A 698 -39.55 26.11 -9.19
CA LYS A 698 -40.63 26.80 -9.91
C LYS A 698 -41.06 26.06 -11.18
N GLU A 699 -40.14 25.35 -11.83
CA GLU A 699 -40.43 24.54 -13.02
C GLU A 699 -41.10 23.21 -12.64
N ALA A 700 -40.73 22.61 -11.50
CA ALA A 700 -41.29 21.36 -11.01
C ALA A 700 -42.80 21.45 -10.75
N ASP A 701 -43.28 22.59 -10.24
CA ASP A 701 -44.71 22.89 -10.08
C ASP A 701 -45.49 22.91 -11.41
N LYS A 702 -44.80 23.15 -12.54
CA LYS A 702 -45.40 23.12 -13.88
C LYS A 702 -45.44 21.70 -14.45
N TRP A 703 -44.42 20.87 -14.18
CA TRP A 703 -44.32 19.50 -14.67
C TRP A 703 -45.28 18.52 -13.99
N SER A 704 -45.59 18.74 -12.70
CA SER A 704 -46.54 17.93 -11.94
C SER A 704 -47.93 17.87 -12.60
N ASN A 705 -48.27 18.91 -13.39
CA ASN A 705 -49.55 19.07 -14.07
C ASN A 705 -49.54 18.64 -15.56
N ASN A 706 -48.39 18.35 -16.18
CA ASN A 706 -48.29 18.01 -17.61
C ASN A 706 -47.20 16.98 -17.92
N LYS A 707 -47.61 15.75 -18.26
CA LYS A 707 -46.72 14.61 -18.62
C LYS A 707 -45.92 14.80 -19.93
N SER A 708 -46.22 15.83 -20.72
CA SER A 708 -45.60 16.09 -22.04
C SER A 708 -44.27 16.87 -21.99
N LEU A 709 -43.81 17.30 -20.81
CA LEU A 709 -42.64 18.20 -20.64
C LEU A 709 -41.32 17.48 -20.35
N GLN A 710 -41.05 16.35 -21.03
CA GLN A 710 -39.77 15.62 -20.87
C GLN A 710 -38.54 16.44 -21.31
N VAL A 711 -38.72 17.39 -22.23
CA VAL A 711 -37.64 18.25 -22.73
C VAL A 711 -37.16 19.21 -21.64
N GLU A 712 -38.06 19.77 -20.84
CA GLU A 712 -37.72 20.69 -19.74
C GLU A 712 -37.01 19.96 -18.61
N LYS A 713 -37.48 18.76 -18.20
CA LYS A 713 -36.76 17.90 -17.25
C LYS A 713 -35.32 17.61 -17.69
N LYS A 714 -35.10 17.38 -18.98
CA LYS A 714 -33.75 17.13 -19.53
C LYS A 714 -32.86 18.37 -19.48
N TYR A 715 -33.42 19.55 -19.70
CA TYR A 715 -32.70 20.81 -19.57
C TYR A 715 -32.26 21.04 -18.11
N SER A 716 -33.18 20.88 -17.15
CA SER A 716 -32.91 21.06 -15.72
C SER A 716 -31.90 20.03 -15.21
N TYR A 717 -31.99 18.77 -15.65
CA TYR A 717 -30.96 17.74 -15.40
C TYR A 717 -29.57 18.18 -15.87
N THR A 718 -29.46 18.69 -17.10
CA THR A 718 -28.19 19.12 -17.68
C THR A 718 -27.61 20.32 -16.93
N LYS A 719 -28.47 21.24 -16.48
CA LYS A 719 -28.08 22.41 -15.66
C LYS A 719 -27.52 21.96 -14.31
N ILE A 720 -28.23 21.08 -13.59
CA ILE A 720 -27.75 20.49 -12.33
C ILE A 720 -26.38 19.83 -12.55
N LEU A 721 -26.26 18.95 -13.55
CA LEU A 721 -25.03 18.21 -13.82
C LEU A 721 -23.81 19.13 -14.06
N SER A 722 -24.02 20.27 -14.73
CA SER A 722 -22.95 21.24 -14.99
C SER A 722 -22.48 21.99 -13.74
N GLU A 723 -23.34 22.18 -12.75
CA GLU A 723 -23.05 22.94 -11.52
C GLU A 723 -22.54 22.04 -10.38
N LEU A 724 -22.88 20.74 -10.38
CA LEU A 724 -22.59 19.83 -9.26
C LEU A 724 -21.11 19.71 -8.88
N SER A 725 -20.20 19.65 -9.87
CA SER A 725 -18.77 19.48 -9.59
C SER A 725 -18.24 20.63 -8.73
N ASP A 726 -18.58 21.87 -9.08
CA ASP A 726 -18.14 23.06 -8.38
C ASP A 726 -18.78 23.18 -6.99
N VAL A 727 -20.06 22.77 -6.87
CA VAL A 727 -20.79 22.77 -5.60
C VAL A 727 -20.16 21.79 -4.62
N LEU A 728 -19.93 20.54 -5.03
CA LEU A 728 -19.35 19.52 -4.15
C LEU A 728 -17.91 19.88 -3.77
N ASP A 729 -17.12 20.43 -4.68
CA ASP A 729 -15.74 20.87 -4.38
C ASP A 729 -15.68 21.94 -3.28
N LYS A 730 -16.65 22.86 -3.25
CA LYS A 730 -16.65 24.02 -2.33
C LYS A 730 -17.44 23.79 -1.03
N HIS A 731 -18.51 23.00 -1.09
CA HIS A 731 -19.52 22.96 -0.03
C HIS A 731 -19.69 21.60 0.64
N THR A 732 -18.95 20.57 0.21
CA THR A 732 -18.99 19.27 0.89
C THR A 732 -18.35 19.36 2.27
N ILE A 733 -19.05 18.85 3.29
CA ILE A 733 -18.58 18.74 4.67
C ILE A 733 -18.19 17.29 4.95
N TYR A 734 -16.99 17.10 5.49
CA TYR A 734 -16.47 15.79 5.88
C TYR A 734 -16.67 15.58 7.38
N VAL A 735 -17.16 14.40 7.76
CA VAL A 735 -17.25 14.01 9.17
C VAL A 735 -15.85 13.84 9.76
N ASN A 736 -15.00 13.06 9.08
CA ASN A 736 -13.59 12.93 9.46
C ASN A 736 -12.71 13.99 8.77
N LYS A 737 -12.65 15.17 9.37
CA LYS A 737 -11.81 16.30 8.89
C LYS A 737 -10.30 16.03 8.99
N THR A 738 -9.88 15.02 9.76
CA THR A 738 -8.45 14.69 9.90
C THR A 738 -7.95 13.87 8.72
N GLN A 739 -8.79 12.99 8.18
CA GLN A 739 -8.47 12.14 7.04
C GLN A 739 -8.75 12.83 5.70
N PHE A 740 -9.81 13.63 5.63
CA PHE A 740 -10.28 14.27 4.40
C PHE A 740 -10.28 15.79 4.54
N ASN A 741 -9.65 16.47 3.57
CA ASN A 741 -9.52 17.92 3.55
C ASN A 741 -10.07 18.57 2.28
N SER A 742 -10.41 17.79 1.24
CA SER A 742 -10.97 18.28 -0.01
C SER A 742 -11.81 17.21 -0.70
N TRP A 743 -12.67 17.63 -1.63
CA TRP A 743 -13.54 16.69 -2.34
C TRP A 743 -12.72 15.76 -3.21
N GLN A 744 -11.64 16.24 -3.83
CA GLN A 744 -10.81 15.40 -4.70
C GLN A 744 -10.07 14.31 -3.92
N THR A 745 -9.65 14.57 -2.68
CA THR A 745 -9.00 13.55 -1.83
C THR A 745 -10.00 12.51 -1.35
N TYR A 746 -11.19 12.96 -0.91
CA TYR A 746 -12.31 12.08 -0.56
C TYR A 746 -12.75 11.22 -1.74
N LEU A 747 -13.05 11.85 -2.88
CA LEU A 747 -13.54 11.21 -4.11
C LEU A 747 -12.56 10.16 -4.62
N LYS A 748 -11.24 10.39 -4.52
CA LYS A 748 -10.25 9.40 -4.92
C LYS A 748 -10.38 8.09 -4.13
N ILE A 749 -10.63 8.17 -2.81
CA ILE A 749 -10.80 6.99 -1.96
C ILE A 749 -12.17 6.37 -2.21
N PHE A 750 -13.23 7.19 -2.22
CA PHE A 750 -14.60 6.79 -2.52
C PHE A 750 -14.69 5.97 -3.82
N LEU A 751 -14.07 6.43 -4.92
CA LEU A 751 -14.11 5.72 -6.20
C LEU A 751 -13.22 4.47 -6.23
N SER A 752 -12.17 4.43 -5.40
CA SER A 752 -11.25 3.28 -5.34
C SER A 752 -11.82 2.11 -4.54
N GLU A 753 -12.57 2.41 -3.49
CA GLU A 753 -13.18 1.40 -2.60
C GLU A 753 -14.63 1.10 -2.97
N GLY A 754 -15.31 2.05 -3.62
CA GLY A 754 -16.75 2.04 -3.81
C GLY A 754 -17.46 2.87 -2.77
N GLY A 755 -18.66 3.30 -3.09
CA GLY A 755 -19.49 4.03 -2.14
C GLY A 755 -20.90 4.25 -2.64
N ILE A 756 -21.68 4.89 -1.78
CA ILE A 756 -23.11 5.11 -1.97
C ILE A 756 -23.46 6.58 -1.81
N ILE A 757 -24.55 6.99 -2.47
CA ILE A 757 -25.25 8.26 -2.28
C ILE A 757 -26.55 7.95 -1.55
N GLU A 758 -26.87 8.71 -0.51
CA GLU A 758 -28.14 8.60 0.21
C GLU A 758 -28.76 9.97 0.49
N ALA A 759 -30.09 10.04 0.42
CA ALA A 759 -30.87 11.16 0.89
C ALA A 759 -30.80 11.24 2.42
N TYR A 760 -30.53 12.44 2.94
CA TYR A 760 -30.77 12.72 4.35
C TYR A 760 -32.28 12.93 4.58
N PRO A 761 -32.85 12.47 5.71
CA PRO A 761 -34.27 12.65 5.99
C PRO A 761 -34.72 14.13 5.86
N PRO A 762 -35.86 14.42 5.20
CA PRO A 762 -36.35 15.79 5.00
C PRO A 762 -37.00 16.39 6.27
N SER A 763 -36.38 16.16 7.43
CA SER A 763 -36.85 16.63 8.73
C SER A 763 -35.72 17.22 9.56
N ASN A 764 -36.08 18.15 10.44
CA ASN A 764 -35.15 18.76 11.39
C ASN A 764 -34.99 17.88 12.65
N SER A 765 -35.96 17.01 12.91
CA SER A 765 -35.93 16.05 14.02
C SER A 765 -35.72 14.66 13.47
N VAL A 766 -34.54 14.11 13.73
CA VAL A 766 -34.09 12.81 13.25
C VAL A 766 -33.57 12.02 14.43
N THR A 767 -34.05 10.80 14.59
CA THR A 767 -33.68 9.87 15.66
C THR A 767 -33.01 8.65 15.03
N SER A 768 -31.83 8.27 15.51
CA SER A 768 -31.13 7.08 15.03
C SER A 768 -31.28 5.96 16.06
N ILE A 769 -31.54 4.74 15.62
CA ILE A 769 -31.79 3.58 16.49
C ILE A 769 -30.90 2.43 16.06
N THR A 770 -30.30 1.75 17.03
CA THR A 770 -29.55 0.52 16.80
C THR A 770 -30.33 -0.65 17.38
N ILE A 771 -30.49 -1.71 16.59
CA ILE A 771 -31.02 -3.00 17.04
C ILE A 771 -29.93 -4.05 16.90
N CYS A 772 -29.58 -4.68 18.01
CA CYS A 772 -28.64 -5.79 18.06
C CYS A 772 -29.41 -7.10 18.13
N LEU A 773 -29.11 -8.03 17.23
CA LEU A 773 -29.73 -9.34 17.17
C LEU A 773 -28.69 -10.44 16.95
N SER A 774 -29.11 -11.69 17.14
CA SER A 774 -28.31 -12.87 16.80
C SER A 774 -29.15 -13.86 16.01
N ILE A 775 -28.57 -14.40 14.94
CA ILE A 775 -29.10 -15.52 14.17
C ILE A 775 -28.30 -16.77 14.57
N GLU A 776 -28.96 -17.71 15.22
CA GLU A 776 -28.39 -18.99 15.62
C GLU A 776 -28.10 -19.91 14.42
N PRO A 777 -27.20 -20.90 14.56
CA PRO A 777 -26.87 -21.82 13.48
C PRO A 777 -28.07 -22.60 12.90
N ASN A 778 -29.10 -22.85 13.72
CA ASN A 778 -30.37 -23.49 13.31
C ASN A 778 -31.33 -22.54 12.58
N GLY A 779 -31.00 -21.26 12.47
CA GLY A 779 -31.84 -20.22 11.84
C GLY A 779 -32.88 -19.59 12.77
N TYR A 780 -32.91 -19.91 14.07
CA TYR A 780 -33.67 -19.11 15.03
C TYR A 780 -32.97 -17.76 15.21
N TYR A 781 -33.73 -16.68 15.39
CA TYR A 781 -33.16 -15.37 15.69
C TYR A 781 -33.69 -14.84 17.01
N SER A 782 -32.84 -14.11 17.73
CA SER A 782 -33.18 -13.42 18.98
C SER A 782 -32.76 -11.96 18.90
N LEU A 783 -33.66 -11.07 19.35
CA LEU A 783 -33.34 -9.64 19.52
C LEU A 783 -32.70 -9.49 20.90
N ILE A 784 -31.44 -9.04 20.93
CA ILE A 784 -30.63 -8.95 22.15
C ILE A 784 -30.90 -7.63 22.86
N CYS A 785 -30.75 -6.51 22.14
CA CYS A 785 -31.05 -5.19 22.68
C CYS A 785 -31.44 -4.21 21.58
N SER A 786 -32.15 -3.16 21.97
CA SER A 786 -32.54 -2.05 21.08
C SER A 786 -32.30 -0.74 21.79
N GLY A 787 -31.66 0.24 21.16
CA GLY A 787 -31.41 1.54 21.80
C GLY A 787 -31.40 2.71 20.84
N ASP A 788 -31.75 3.89 21.34
CA ASP A 788 -31.62 5.15 20.60
C ASP A 788 -30.16 5.62 20.67
N GLN A 789 -29.58 6.00 19.53
CA GLN A 789 -28.18 6.41 19.44
C GLN A 789 -27.96 7.82 20.00
N LEU A 790 -26.86 7.99 20.72
CA LEU A 790 -26.32 9.27 21.16
C LEU A 790 -25.20 9.72 20.21
N HIS A 791 -25.13 11.01 19.89
CA HIS A 791 -24.33 11.55 18.78
C HIS A 791 -23.34 12.64 19.23
N ALA A 792 -22.84 12.53 20.46
CA ALA A 792 -21.96 13.49 21.14
C ALA A 792 -20.83 14.10 20.27
N GLU A 793 -20.11 13.28 19.49
CA GLU A 793 -18.97 13.75 18.70
C GLU A 793 -19.35 14.15 17.27
N SER A 794 -20.37 13.50 16.70
CA SER A 794 -20.83 13.72 15.33
C SER A 794 -22.22 13.17 15.13
N GLN A 795 -23.04 13.88 14.36
CA GLN A 795 -24.38 13.47 13.94
C GLN A 795 -24.45 12.10 13.23
N PHE A 796 -23.31 11.60 12.72
CA PHE A 796 -23.26 10.34 11.99
C PHE A 796 -22.42 9.25 12.67
N SER A 797 -21.99 9.48 13.92
CA SER A 797 -21.25 8.49 14.71
C SER A 797 -22.06 8.13 15.95
N CYS A 798 -22.27 6.82 16.17
CA CYS A 798 -22.88 6.33 17.41
C CYS A 798 -21.85 6.42 18.54
N TRP A 799 -22.06 7.33 19.48
CA TRP A 799 -21.20 7.50 20.65
C TRP A 799 -21.62 6.59 21.81
N GLY A 800 -22.92 6.31 21.94
CA GLY A 800 -23.51 5.49 22.99
C GLY A 800 -24.98 5.21 22.69
N LEU A 801 -25.65 4.43 23.54
CA LEU A 801 -27.08 4.14 23.40
C LEU A 801 -27.84 4.52 24.66
N SER A 802 -29.06 5.02 24.51
CA SER A 802 -30.10 4.89 25.52
C SER A 802 -30.90 3.60 25.27
N PHE A 803 -31.18 2.85 26.31
CA PHE A 803 -31.79 1.53 26.25
C PHE A 803 -32.92 1.40 27.28
N PRO A 804 -34.00 0.66 26.96
CA PRO A 804 -34.37 0.26 25.61
C PRO A 804 -34.78 1.47 24.74
N GLN A 805 -34.81 1.29 23.42
CA GLN A 805 -35.29 2.33 22.50
C GLN A 805 -36.72 2.75 22.87
N SER A 806 -36.98 4.05 22.80
CA SER A 806 -38.28 4.62 23.15
C SER A 806 -38.86 5.54 22.06
N SER A 807 -38.14 5.71 20.95
CA SER A 807 -38.48 6.67 19.91
C SER A 807 -39.46 6.13 18.85
N ILE A 808 -39.51 4.80 18.65
CA ILE A 808 -40.29 4.17 17.57
C ILE A 808 -41.16 3.03 18.10
N ASP A 809 -42.30 2.80 17.43
CA ASP A 809 -43.17 1.66 17.73
C ASP A 809 -42.44 0.32 17.58
N SER A 810 -42.53 -0.48 18.64
CA SER A 810 -41.95 -1.82 18.74
C SER A 810 -42.44 -2.80 17.67
N ASN A 811 -43.73 -2.74 17.27
CA ASN A 811 -44.25 -3.69 16.29
C ASN A 811 -43.65 -3.42 14.90
N GLN A 812 -43.52 -2.14 14.53
CA GLN A 812 -42.88 -1.75 13.27
C GLN A 812 -41.42 -2.23 13.20
N LEU A 813 -40.64 -2.01 14.26
CA LEU A 813 -39.24 -2.46 14.33
C LEU A 813 -39.12 -3.98 14.24
N ASN A 814 -39.95 -4.71 14.99
CA ASN A 814 -39.94 -6.18 14.99
C ASN A 814 -40.27 -6.75 13.61
N ASN A 815 -41.26 -6.17 12.91
CA ASN A 815 -41.63 -6.58 11.56
C ASN A 815 -40.48 -6.35 10.56
N TYR A 816 -39.80 -5.20 10.60
CA TYR A 816 -38.67 -4.94 9.72
C TYR A 816 -37.47 -5.84 10.03
N CYS A 817 -37.17 -6.06 11.31
CA CYS A 817 -36.11 -6.99 11.72
C CYS A 817 -36.37 -8.41 11.20
N LEU A 818 -37.61 -8.91 11.29
CA LEU A 818 -37.98 -10.21 10.75
C LEU A 818 -37.68 -10.30 9.24
N LEU A 819 -38.11 -9.31 8.46
CA LEU A 819 -37.89 -9.27 7.00
C LEU A 819 -36.40 -9.27 6.65
N ILE A 820 -35.59 -8.50 7.36
CA ILE A 820 -34.13 -8.43 7.15
C ILE A 820 -33.47 -9.75 7.53
N VAL A 821 -33.85 -10.33 8.66
CA VAL A 821 -33.31 -11.62 9.13
C VAL A 821 -33.59 -12.74 8.14
N GLU A 822 -34.77 -12.79 7.53
CA GLU A 822 -35.08 -13.78 6.48
C GLU A 822 -34.17 -13.61 5.26
N GLN A 823 -33.88 -12.37 4.85
CA GLN A 823 -32.94 -12.08 3.77
C GLN A 823 -31.49 -12.42 4.12
N CYS A 824 -31.08 -12.25 5.38
CA CYS A 824 -29.78 -12.66 5.89
C CYS A 824 -29.62 -14.19 5.86
N LYS A 825 -30.64 -14.94 6.29
CA LYS A 825 -30.63 -16.42 6.27
C LYS A 825 -30.47 -16.97 4.86
N GLN A 826 -31.17 -16.41 3.88
CA GLN A 826 -31.07 -16.82 2.47
C GLN A 826 -29.64 -16.65 1.92
N ARG A 827 -28.86 -15.72 2.48
CA ARG A 827 -27.47 -15.42 2.12
C ARG A 827 -26.44 -16.12 3.03
N ASN A 828 -26.87 -17.07 3.86
CA ASN A 828 -26.04 -17.79 4.84
C ASN A 828 -25.34 -16.87 5.86
N ILE A 829 -25.96 -15.74 6.21
CA ILE A 829 -25.46 -14.84 7.25
C ILE A 829 -25.99 -15.33 8.61
N TYR A 830 -25.07 -15.76 9.48
CA TYR A 830 -25.35 -16.25 10.83
C TYR A 830 -24.44 -15.55 11.85
N GLY A 831 -24.86 -15.58 13.11
CA GLY A 831 -24.18 -14.89 14.21
C GLY A 831 -24.83 -13.54 14.53
N TYR A 832 -24.04 -12.64 15.10
CA TYR A 832 -24.50 -11.36 15.62
C TYR A 832 -24.58 -10.31 14.50
N ILE A 833 -25.62 -9.48 14.55
CA ILE A 833 -25.89 -8.43 13.57
C ILE A 833 -26.42 -7.20 14.30
N ASP A 834 -25.88 -6.05 13.95
CA ASP A 834 -26.44 -4.75 14.32
C ASP A 834 -27.12 -4.13 13.11
N ILE A 835 -28.31 -3.57 13.31
CA ILE A 835 -29.10 -2.90 12.28
C ILE A 835 -29.39 -1.49 12.73
N ASP A 836 -29.04 -0.52 11.87
CA ASP A 836 -29.28 0.89 12.12
C ASP A 836 -30.50 1.38 11.35
N PHE A 837 -31.38 2.06 12.09
CA PHE A 837 -32.55 2.73 11.56
C PHE A 837 -32.50 4.23 11.85
N VAL A 838 -33.20 4.99 11.02
CA VAL A 838 -33.42 6.42 11.21
C VAL A 838 -34.91 6.72 11.14
N GLY A 839 -35.45 7.23 12.24
CA GLY A 839 -36.83 7.65 12.41
C GLY A 839 -36.97 9.17 12.29
N PHE A 840 -37.98 9.63 11.56
CA PHE A 840 -38.29 11.06 11.41
C PHE A 840 -39.77 11.27 11.09
N ILE A 841 -40.28 12.46 11.39
CA ILE A 841 -41.64 12.86 11.02
C ILE A 841 -41.61 13.48 9.62
N ASP A 842 -42.39 12.93 8.69
CA ASP A 842 -42.51 13.46 7.34
C ASP A 842 -43.44 14.67 7.31
N LYS A 843 -42.94 15.81 6.83
CA LYS A 843 -43.69 17.07 6.77
C LYS A 843 -44.95 17.01 5.89
N LYS A 844 -44.97 16.12 4.88
CA LYS A 844 -46.10 16.02 3.94
C LYS A 844 -47.26 15.19 4.51
N THR A 845 -46.93 14.09 5.17
CA THR A 845 -47.92 13.13 5.70
C THR A 845 -48.21 13.34 7.19
N ASN A 846 -47.31 14.04 7.90
CA ASN A 846 -47.28 14.15 9.35
C ASN A 846 -47.21 12.79 10.07
N GLU A 847 -46.74 11.76 9.38
CA GLU A 847 -46.56 10.41 9.91
C GLU A 847 -45.09 10.16 10.26
N GLN A 848 -44.86 9.32 11.27
CA GLN A 848 -43.52 8.86 11.63
C GLN A 848 -43.06 7.81 10.60
N LYS A 849 -42.00 8.14 9.86
CA LYS A 849 -41.35 7.25 8.91
C LYS A 849 -40.06 6.70 9.50
N LEU A 850 -39.73 5.49 9.08
CA LEU A 850 -38.54 4.77 9.51
C LEU A 850 -37.78 4.27 8.28
N TRP A 851 -36.51 4.60 8.20
CA TRP A 851 -35.61 4.16 7.13
C TRP A 851 -34.49 3.29 7.68
N ILE A 852 -34.16 2.22 6.97
CA ILE A 852 -32.96 1.42 7.27
C ILE A 852 -31.72 2.02 6.60
N THR A 853 -30.69 2.29 7.40
CA THR A 853 -29.49 2.98 6.93
C THR A 853 -28.27 2.07 6.84
N ASP A 854 -28.06 1.20 7.82
CA ASP A 854 -26.83 0.42 7.94
C ASP A 854 -27.05 -0.97 8.53
N LEU A 855 -26.09 -1.87 8.27
CA LEU A 855 -26.05 -3.23 8.82
C LEU A 855 -24.60 -3.63 9.04
N CYS A 856 -24.30 -4.08 10.25
CA CYS A 856 -22.97 -4.57 10.63
C CYS A 856 -23.08 -6.04 11.05
N ILE A 857 -22.30 -6.91 10.39
CA ILE A 857 -22.23 -8.33 10.75
C ILE A 857 -21.05 -8.52 11.69
N GLY A 858 -21.33 -8.91 12.92
CA GLY A 858 -20.35 -9.12 13.96
C GLY A 858 -20.90 -8.86 15.35
N TYR A 859 -20.13 -9.25 16.36
CA TYR A 859 -20.46 -8.96 17.74
C TYR A 859 -19.92 -7.57 18.11
N SER A 860 -20.81 -6.67 18.48
CA SER A 860 -20.47 -5.29 18.77
C SER A 860 -20.22 -4.99 20.25
N GLU A 861 -19.67 -3.80 20.49
CA GLU A 861 -19.58 -3.20 21.82
C GLU A 861 -20.94 -2.98 22.49
N HIS A 862 -22.02 -2.77 21.73
CA HIS A 862 -23.36 -2.60 22.30
C HIS A 862 -23.87 -3.89 22.93
N ILE A 863 -23.66 -5.03 22.28
CA ILE A 863 -23.97 -6.36 22.83
C ILE A 863 -23.13 -6.61 24.08
N SER A 864 -21.85 -6.26 24.05
CA SER A 864 -20.94 -6.36 25.21
C SER A 864 -21.46 -5.58 26.43
N LEU A 865 -21.83 -4.31 26.26
CA LEU A 865 -22.35 -3.47 27.34
C LEU A 865 -23.73 -3.94 27.83
N TYR A 866 -24.61 -4.38 26.91
CA TYR A 866 -25.88 -4.99 27.27
C TYR A 866 -25.68 -6.24 28.14
N ARG A 867 -24.72 -7.13 27.81
CA ARG A 867 -24.45 -8.33 28.61
C ARG A 867 -24.00 -7.99 30.02
N ILE A 868 -23.17 -6.96 30.21
CA ILE A 868 -22.79 -6.50 31.54
C ILE A 868 -24.02 -6.02 32.32
N MET A 869 -24.81 -5.15 31.71
CA MET A 869 -26.03 -4.59 32.32
C MET A 869 -27.04 -5.69 32.69
N GLN A 870 -27.28 -6.64 31.77
CA GLN A 870 -28.14 -7.80 31.98
C GLN A 870 -27.63 -8.65 33.16
N TYR A 871 -26.33 -8.91 33.20
CA TYR A 871 -25.71 -9.74 34.23
C TYR A 871 -25.79 -9.12 35.63
N THR A 872 -25.54 -7.81 35.75
CA THR A 872 -25.55 -7.11 37.05
C THR A 872 -26.96 -6.84 37.58
N THR A 873 -27.95 -6.70 36.71
CA THR A 873 -29.35 -6.44 37.11
C THR A 873 -30.20 -7.71 37.18
N ILE A 874 -29.78 -8.79 36.52
CA ILE A 874 -30.59 -9.99 36.30
C ILE A 874 -31.94 -9.61 35.68
N GLY A 875 -31.90 -8.62 34.79
CA GLY A 875 -33.09 -8.16 34.08
C GLY A 875 -33.34 -8.94 32.81
N GLN A 876 -34.58 -8.91 32.36
CA GLN A 876 -35.01 -9.57 31.13
C GLN A 876 -35.51 -8.53 30.14
N PHE A 877 -34.94 -8.56 28.94
CA PHE A 877 -35.39 -7.73 27.84
C PHE A 877 -36.49 -8.46 27.06
N ASN A 878 -37.67 -7.85 27.01
CA ASN A 878 -38.79 -8.36 26.23
C ASN A 878 -38.70 -7.79 24.81
N SER A 879 -38.34 -8.65 23.84
CA SER A 879 -38.16 -8.25 22.44
C SER A 879 -39.43 -7.79 21.74
N GLN A 880 -40.61 -8.26 22.16
CA GLN A 880 -41.88 -7.87 21.54
C GLN A 880 -42.28 -6.45 21.94
N THR A 881 -42.10 -6.11 23.21
CA THR A 881 -42.55 -4.82 23.77
C THR A 881 -41.42 -3.80 23.93
N HIS A 882 -40.17 -4.19 23.69
CA HIS A 882 -38.97 -3.38 23.92
C HIS A 882 -38.89 -2.81 25.34
N LYS A 883 -39.27 -3.63 26.34
CA LYS A 883 -39.19 -3.26 27.76
C LYS A 883 -38.15 -4.10 28.47
N PHE A 884 -37.39 -3.48 29.34
CA PHE A 884 -36.42 -4.17 30.18
C PHE A 884 -36.93 -4.25 31.62
N ILE A 885 -37.22 -5.47 32.07
CA ILE A 885 -37.88 -5.73 33.35
C ILE A 885 -36.86 -6.28 34.34
N VAL A 886 -36.77 -5.64 35.50
CA VAL A 886 -35.90 -6.05 36.61
C VAL A 886 -36.75 -6.37 37.83
N LYS A 887 -36.49 -7.53 38.43
CA LYS A 887 -37.14 -7.96 39.68
C LYS A 887 -36.34 -7.46 40.88
N THR A 888 -36.98 -6.69 41.76
CA THR A 888 -36.41 -6.20 43.02
C THR A 888 -37.23 -6.68 44.23
N LYS A 889 -36.59 -6.79 45.40
CA LYS A 889 -37.24 -7.20 46.66
C LYS A 889 -37.57 -5.93 47.47
N GLN A 890 -38.84 -5.71 47.81
CA GLN A 890 -39.25 -4.66 48.75
C GLN A 890 -39.71 -5.25 50.09
N ILE A 891 -39.36 -4.58 51.18
CA ILE A 891 -39.77 -4.97 52.54
C ILE A 891 -41.25 -4.59 52.73
N LYS A 892 -42.10 -5.53 53.17
CA LYS A 892 -43.46 -5.18 53.59
C LYS A 892 -43.38 -4.28 54.84
N GLN A 893 -43.94 -3.07 54.76
CA GLN A 893 -44.12 -2.23 55.95
C GLN A 893 -45.04 -2.96 56.93
N ARG A 894 -44.50 -3.37 58.09
CA ARG A 894 -45.31 -3.90 59.19
C ARG A 894 -46.08 -2.74 59.83
N LEU A 895 -47.41 -2.82 59.79
CA LEU A 895 -48.23 -2.11 60.77
C LEU A 895 -47.85 -2.65 62.16
N ARG A 896 -47.34 -1.75 63.00
CA ARG A 896 -46.86 -1.93 64.38
C ARG A 896 -47.51 -3.11 65.10
N ASN A 897 -46.90 -4.30 65.05
CA ASN A 897 -47.08 -5.35 66.04
C ASN A 897 -45.84 -6.25 66.02
N TRP A 898 -45.19 -6.31 67.17
CA TRP A 898 -43.82 -6.75 67.36
C TRP A 898 -43.84 -8.23 67.76
N GLN A 899 -43.47 -9.13 66.83
CA GLN A 899 -42.99 -10.48 67.15
C GLN A 899 -41.90 -10.94 66.17
N ASN A 900 -40.94 -11.68 66.71
CA ASN A 900 -39.68 -12.15 66.13
C ASN A 900 -39.87 -13.09 64.93
N GLY A 901 -40.15 -12.54 63.74
CA GLY A 901 -40.14 -13.27 62.47
C GLY A 901 -39.32 -12.53 61.43
N ALA A 902 -38.60 -13.27 60.58
CA ALA A 902 -37.82 -12.73 59.47
C ALA A 902 -38.63 -11.72 58.63
N PRO A 903 -37.99 -10.68 58.06
CA PRO A 903 -38.67 -9.71 57.20
C PRO A 903 -39.35 -10.44 56.02
N GLU A 904 -40.64 -10.18 55.81
CA GLU A 904 -41.34 -10.62 54.60
C GLU A 904 -41.05 -9.64 53.46
N TYR A 905 -40.66 -10.19 52.31
CA TYR A 905 -40.37 -9.42 51.09
C TYR A 905 -41.44 -9.65 50.03
N THR A 906 -41.76 -8.61 49.28
CA THR A 906 -42.53 -8.69 48.02
C THR A 906 -41.60 -8.48 46.83
N ILE A 907 -41.73 -9.32 45.82
CA ILE A 907 -41.02 -9.15 44.55
C ILE A 907 -41.81 -8.17 43.68
N ILE A 908 -41.15 -7.12 43.21
CA ILE A 908 -41.74 -6.11 42.33
C ILE A 908 -40.97 -6.13 41.01
N GLU A 909 -41.71 -6.13 39.92
CA GLU A 909 -41.18 -5.96 38.57
C GLU A 909 -41.17 -4.46 38.24
N LYS A 910 -39.97 -3.92 38.03
CA LYS A 910 -39.77 -2.53 37.62
C LYS A 910 -39.25 -2.51 36.18
N ASN A 911 -39.76 -1.59 35.38
CA ASN A 911 -39.11 -1.25 34.11
C ASN A 911 -37.85 -0.44 34.42
N ARG A 912 -36.74 -0.77 33.77
CA ARG A 912 -35.47 -0.07 33.91
C ARG A 912 -35.01 0.47 32.58
N TYR A 913 -34.38 1.64 32.64
CA TYR A 913 -33.71 2.28 31.52
C TYR A 913 -32.23 2.35 31.82
N ALA A 914 -31.42 2.30 30.78
CA ALA A 914 -29.98 2.39 30.87
C ALA A 914 -29.43 3.33 29.79
N ILE A 915 -28.31 3.97 30.08
CA ILE A 915 -27.51 4.70 29.09
C ILE A 915 -26.09 4.21 29.21
N TRP A 916 -25.44 3.98 28.07
CA TRP A 916 -24.05 3.56 28.08
C TRP A 916 -23.22 4.11 26.94
N SER A 917 -21.92 4.18 27.19
CA SER A 917 -20.90 4.39 26.17
C SER A 917 -19.61 3.64 26.54
N SER A 918 -18.94 3.06 25.54
CA SER A 918 -17.57 2.52 25.62
C SER A 918 -16.50 3.53 25.24
N LYS A 919 -16.89 4.71 24.73
CA LYS A 919 -16.02 5.67 24.05
C LYS A 919 -15.61 6.84 24.94
N LEU A 920 -15.79 6.76 26.26
CA LEU A 920 -15.38 7.83 27.18
C LEU A 920 -13.86 7.94 27.20
N TYR A 921 -13.36 9.14 26.93
CA TYR A 921 -11.94 9.46 26.86
C TYR A 921 -11.63 10.68 27.73
N HIS A 922 -10.64 10.54 28.60
CA HIS A 922 -10.07 11.63 29.35
C HIS A 922 -8.59 11.37 29.65
N LYS A 923 -7.72 12.26 29.17
CA LYS A 923 -6.26 12.10 29.29
C LYS A 923 -5.76 11.86 30.72
N ASN A 924 -6.33 12.57 31.70
CA ASN A 924 -5.87 12.46 33.10
C ASN A 924 -6.23 11.15 33.79
N LEU A 925 -7.08 10.30 33.21
CA LEU A 925 -7.28 8.95 33.75
C LEU A 925 -5.97 8.15 33.77
N SER A 926 -5.03 8.47 32.88
CA SER A 926 -3.66 7.92 32.87
C SER A 926 -2.91 8.07 34.20
N ASN A 927 -3.21 9.14 34.95
CA ASN A 927 -2.48 9.51 36.17
C ASN A 927 -3.21 9.05 37.45
N ILE A 928 -4.40 8.45 37.33
CA ILE A 928 -5.25 8.10 38.47
C ILE A 928 -5.36 6.59 38.56
N HIS A 929 -4.94 6.02 39.69
CA HIS A 929 -5.18 4.60 39.97
C HIS A 929 -6.68 4.31 40.09
N TYR A 930 -7.12 3.15 39.59
CA TYR A 930 -8.54 2.77 39.62
C TYR A 930 -9.12 2.73 41.04
N SER A 931 -8.32 2.37 42.04
CA SER A 931 -8.73 2.39 43.45
C SER A 931 -9.13 3.80 43.93
N ILE A 932 -8.37 4.82 43.56
CA ILE A 932 -8.65 6.24 43.85
C ILE A 932 -9.87 6.68 43.03
N PHE A 933 -9.92 6.32 41.75
CA PHE A 933 -11.04 6.63 40.86
C PHE A 933 -12.37 6.13 41.44
N PHE A 934 -12.43 4.88 41.86
CA PHE A 934 -13.65 4.31 42.46
C PHE A 934 -13.97 4.89 43.85
N HIS A 935 -12.95 5.27 44.64
CA HIS A 935 -13.19 5.95 45.93
C HIS A 935 -13.86 7.31 45.73
N MET A 936 -13.34 8.10 44.78
CA MET A 936 -13.91 9.39 44.36
C MET A 936 -15.33 9.24 43.80
N CYS A 937 -15.59 8.21 42.98
CA CYS A 937 -16.94 7.95 42.48
C CYS A 937 -17.91 7.68 43.65
N ARG A 938 -17.52 6.81 44.59
CA ARG A 938 -18.34 6.47 45.75
C ARG A 938 -18.60 7.65 46.69
N SER A 939 -17.64 8.55 46.90
CA SER A 939 -17.82 9.74 47.75
C SER A 939 -18.88 10.70 47.18
N HIS A 940 -19.07 10.66 45.86
CA HIS A 940 -20.08 11.45 45.16
C HIS A 940 -21.38 10.68 44.86
N GLY A 941 -21.56 9.49 45.46
CA GLY A 941 -22.74 8.65 45.22
C GLY A 941 -22.79 8.02 43.83
N VAL A 942 -21.69 8.03 43.06
CA VAL A 942 -21.57 7.36 41.77
C VAL A 942 -21.16 5.90 42.02
N GLY A 943 -22.13 5.01 41.90
CA GLY A 943 -21.91 3.57 42.05
C GLY A 943 -23.17 2.78 41.75
N PHE A 944 -23.04 1.47 41.72
CA PHE A 944 -24.16 0.55 41.53
C PHE A 944 -24.70 0.07 42.88
N ASP A 945 -26.00 0.27 43.11
CA ASP A 945 -26.73 -0.24 44.27
C ASP A 945 -27.23 -1.66 43.97
N ILE A 946 -26.73 -2.64 44.72
CA ILE A 946 -27.06 -4.06 44.57
C ILE A 946 -28.52 -4.35 44.94
N ARG A 947 -29.09 -3.62 45.92
CA ARG A 947 -30.45 -3.87 46.44
C ARG A 947 -31.50 -3.37 45.46
N GLU A 948 -31.34 -2.13 45.02
CA GLU A 948 -32.25 -1.54 44.02
C GLU A 948 -31.90 -1.94 42.59
N LYS A 949 -30.69 -2.47 42.34
CA LYS A 949 -30.18 -2.85 41.01
C LYS A 949 -30.17 -1.67 40.03
N GLN A 950 -29.72 -0.51 40.52
CA GLN A 950 -29.66 0.75 39.78
C GLN A 950 -28.37 1.50 40.09
N GLY A 951 -28.06 2.55 39.32
CA GLY A 951 -26.83 3.33 39.46
C GLY A 951 -25.83 3.08 38.34
N SER A 952 -24.54 3.31 38.60
CA SER A 952 -23.49 3.33 37.57
C SER A 952 -22.50 2.18 37.68
N ILE A 953 -22.21 1.55 36.54
CA ILE A 953 -21.22 0.49 36.36
C ILE A 953 -20.19 0.98 35.36
N PHE A 954 -18.92 0.65 35.58
CA PHE A 954 -17.83 1.05 34.69
C PHE A 954 -17.27 -0.15 33.94
N THR A 955 -16.79 0.06 32.73
CA THR A 955 -16.00 -0.93 31.98
C THR A 955 -14.58 -0.44 31.85
N LEU A 956 -13.64 -1.22 32.35
CA LEU A 956 -12.23 -0.88 32.34
C LEU A 956 -11.56 -1.53 31.14
N TYR A 957 -11.02 -0.71 30.26
CA TYR A 957 -10.29 -1.17 29.08
C TYR A 957 -8.80 -0.92 29.33
N GLU A 958 -7.99 -1.97 29.47
CA GLU A 958 -6.56 -1.74 29.67
C GLU A 958 -5.91 -1.20 28.39
N CYS A 959 -5.04 -0.22 28.55
CA CYS A 959 -4.19 0.34 27.51
C CYS A 959 -2.97 0.91 28.22
N ASP A 960 -1.81 0.99 27.54
CA ASP A 960 -0.55 1.56 28.07
C ASP A 960 -0.69 2.98 28.67
N HIS A 961 -1.82 3.66 28.45
CA HIS A 961 -2.10 5.01 28.93
C HIS A 961 -3.35 5.15 29.80
N HIS A 962 -4.18 4.11 30.03
CA HIS A 962 -5.39 4.19 30.88
C HIS A 962 -6.33 5.42 30.65
N GLU A 963 -6.42 5.95 29.43
CA GLU A 963 -7.17 7.19 29.14
C GLU A 963 -8.66 6.96 28.80
N HIS A 964 -9.09 5.70 28.72
CA HIS A 964 -10.41 5.30 28.28
C HIS A 964 -11.14 4.47 29.33
N ILE A 965 -12.45 4.71 29.45
CA ILE A 965 -13.35 3.93 30.30
C ILE A 965 -14.68 3.78 29.56
N GLY A 966 -15.52 2.85 29.96
CA GLY A 966 -16.93 2.90 29.61
C GLY A 966 -17.78 3.04 30.86
N MET A 967 -19.00 3.52 30.67
CA MET A 967 -19.94 3.76 31.76
C MET A 967 -21.32 3.30 31.32
N ILE A 968 -22.04 2.65 32.23
CA ILE A 968 -23.44 2.25 32.10
C ILE A 968 -24.15 2.85 33.31
N THR A 969 -25.20 3.65 33.10
CA THR A 969 -26.04 4.20 34.18
C THR A 969 -27.45 3.68 34.02
N ILE A 970 -28.05 3.20 35.12
CA ILE A 970 -29.34 2.50 35.14
C ILE A 970 -30.29 3.19 36.12
N SER A 971 -31.54 3.43 35.74
CA SER A 971 -32.58 4.03 36.60
C SER A 971 -34.00 3.58 36.23
N ASP A 972 -35.00 4.06 36.98
CA ASP A 972 -36.44 3.73 36.79
C ASP A 972 -37.08 4.43 35.58
N THR A 973 -36.59 5.62 35.21
CA THR A 973 -37.15 6.39 34.08
C THR A 973 -36.03 6.84 33.15
N LEU A 974 -36.35 6.98 31.85
CA LEU A 974 -35.39 7.46 30.86
C LEU A 974 -34.83 8.84 31.24
N GLN A 975 -35.71 9.77 31.64
CA GLN A 975 -35.31 11.13 32.04
C GLN A 975 -34.35 11.12 33.24
N ASN A 976 -34.64 10.33 34.29
CA ASN A 976 -33.73 10.22 35.42
C ASN A 976 -32.40 9.58 35.01
N THR A 977 -32.43 8.61 34.09
CA THR A 977 -31.21 7.96 33.59
C THR A 977 -30.32 8.95 32.84
N LEU A 978 -30.89 9.76 31.94
CA LEU A 978 -30.19 10.83 31.21
C LEU A 978 -29.58 11.86 32.17
N THR A 979 -30.39 12.37 33.10
CA THR A 979 -29.93 13.36 34.10
C THR A 979 -28.83 12.81 35.00
N ASN A 980 -28.97 11.56 35.47
CA ASN A 980 -27.96 10.92 36.30
C ASN A 980 -26.66 10.71 35.52
N PHE A 981 -26.73 10.23 34.27
CA PHE A 981 -25.56 10.02 33.42
C PHE A 981 -24.79 11.34 33.20
N VAL A 982 -25.50 12.44 32.89
CA VAL A 982 -24.91 13.78 32.75
C VAL A 982 -24.29 14.27 34.06
N CYS A 983 -25.02 14.15 35.18
CA CYS A 983 -24.53 14.56 36.49
C CYS A 983 -23.24 13.82 36.85
N TYR A 984 -23.21 12.50 36.66
CA TYR A 984 -22.04 11.68 36.96
C TYR A 984 -20.86 12.01 36.06
N LEU A 985 -21.06 12.20 34.75
CA LEU A 985 -19.98 12.61 33.85
C LEU A 985 -19.42 13.98 34.23
N ASN A 986 -20.28 14.94 34.55
CA ASN A 986 -19.86 16.28 34.99
C ASN A 986 -19.05 16.22 36.29
N THR A 987 -19.51 15.47 37.29
CA THR A 987 -18.79 15.30 38.56
C THR A 987 -17.43 14.65 38.34
N ILE A 988 -17.37 13.55 37.56
CA ILE A 988 -16.10 12.89 37.27
C ILE A 988 -15.18 13.85 36.52
N TYR A 989 -15.68 14.57 35.53
CA TYR A 989 -14.90 15.55 34.76
C TYR A 989 -14.30 16.63 35.66
N GLN A 990 -15.07 17.20 36.58
CA GLN A 990 -14.60 18.24 37.50
C GLN A 990 -13.49 17.76 38.43
N GLU A 991 -13.60 16.53 38.94
CA GLU A 991 -12.62 15.97 39.87
C GLU A 991 -11.31 15.57 39.19
N ILE A 992 -11.36 15.04 37.96
CA ILE A 992 -10.16 14.57 37.24
C ILE A 992 -9.48 15.66 36.39
N THR A 993 -10.14 16.81 36.20
CA THR A 993 -9.62 17.94 35.41
C THR A 993 -9.00 19.00 36.31
N PRO A 994 -7.66 19.19 36.29
CA PRO A 994 -6.97 20.27 36.97
C PRO A 994 -7.32 21.61 36.33
N VAL A 995 -7.27 22.68 37.13
CA VAL A 995 -7.56 24.06 36.72
C VAL A 995 -6.70 24.54 35.54
N ASP A 996 -5.50 23.98 35.36
CA ASP A 996 -4.50 24.45 34.39
C ASP A 996 -4.42 23.66 33.06
N MET A 997 -5.31 22.69 32.80
CA MET A 997 -5.22 21.83 31.61
C MET A 997 -6.09 22.28 30.43
N LYS A 998 -5.51 22.25 29.22
CA LYS A 998 -6.25 22.36 27.96
C LYS A 998 -7.09 21.08 27.76
N GLN A 999 -8.38 21.28 27.51
CA GLN A 999 -9.44 20.26 27.34
C GLN A 999 -9.05 19.12 26.37
N GLN A 1000 -8.64 17.96 26.91
CA GLN A 1000 -8.45 16.72 26.13
C GLN A 1000 -9.36 15.62 26.71
N SER A 1001 -10.67 15.84 26.53
CA SER A 1001 -11.75 14.96 26.98
C SER A 1001 -12.95 15.08 26.03
N ASN A 1002 -13.71 14.00 25.87
CA ASN A 1002 -14.99 14.02 25.15
C ASN A 1002 -16.23 14.05 26.07
N PHE A 1003 -16.04 14.16 27.39
CA PHE A 1003 -17.15 14.07 28.36
C PHE A 1003 -18.15 15.22 28.18
N MET A 1004 -17.66 16.46 28.03
CA MET A 1004 -18.51 17.64 27.88
C MET A 1004 -19.28 17.67 26.55
N LEU A 1005 -18.76 17.02 25.51
CA LEU A 1005 -19.50 16.86 24.25
C LEU A 1005 -20.74 15.98 24.47
N ALA A 1006 -20.60 14.89 25.21
CA ALA A 1006 -21.71 14.02 25.56
C ALA A 1006 -22.71 14.67 26.51
N VAL A 1007 -22.23 15.45 27.48
CA VAL A 1007 -23.09 16.23 28.37
C VAL A 1007 -23.98 17.19 27.58
N ASN A 1008 -23.40 18.00 26.69
CA ASN A 1008 -24.14 18.96 25.88
C ASN A 1008 -25.17 18.27 24.95
N ASP A 1009 -24.80 17.14 24.34
CA ASP A 1009 -25.70 16.37 23.48
C ASP A 1009 -26.92 15.86 24.26
N ILE A 1010 -26.69 15.26 25.43
CA ILE A 1010 -27.77 14.72 26.28
C ILE A 1010 -28.63 15.84 26.87
N GLU A 1011 -28.05 16.98 27.26
CA GLU A 1011 -28.80 18.14 27.72
C GLU A 1011 -29.73 18.70 26.64
N ASN A 1012 -29.28 18.73 25.38
CA ASN A 1012 -30.14 19.10 24.24
C ASN A 1012 -31.31 18.12 24.08
N ILE A 1013 -31.07 16.81 24.19
CA ILE A 1013 -32.12 15.79 24.15
C ILE A 1013 -33.13 15.99 25.28
N LEU A 1014 -32.66 16.27 26.50
CA LEU A 1014 -33.50 16.56 27.66
C LEU A 1014 -34.35 17.83 27.46
N GLY A 1015 -33.76 18.89 26.90
CA GLY A 1015 -34.46 20.14 26.58
C GLY A 1015 -35.61 19.91 25.59
N ILE A 1016 -35.34 19.21 24.49
CA ILE A 1016 -36.36 18.86 23.49
C ILE A 1016 -37.48 18.00 24.11
N THR A 1017 -37.12 17.07 25.00
CA THR A 1017 -38.10 16.21 25.67
C THR A 1017 -39.04 17.02 26.58
N GLN A 1018 -38.51 18.01 27.32
CA GLN A 1018 -39.32 18.89 28.17
C GLN A 1018 -40.25 19.79 27.35
N GLU A 1019 -39.77 20.35 26.25
CA GLU A 1019 -40.59 21.13 25.31
C GLU A 1019 -41.76 20.28 24.79
N ASN A 1020 -41.50 19.04 24.34
CA ASN A 1020 -42.54 18.14 23.85
C ASN A 1020 -43.58 17.78 24.92
N ILE A 1021 -43.16 17.56 26.17
CA ILE A 1021 -44.09 17.30 27.28
C ILE A 1021 -44.98 18.53 27.53
N SER A 1022 -44.39 19.73 27.55
CA SER A 1022 -45.13 20.98 27.76
C SER A 1022 -46.17 21.25 26.67
N LEU A 1023 -45.83 20.97 25.40
CA LEU A 1023 -46.76 21.11 24.26
C LEU A 1023 -47.90 20.10 24.31
N ASN A 1024 -47.65 18.87 24.76
CA ASN A 1024 -48.69 17.85 24.93
C ASN A 1024 -49.64 18.18 26.08
N THR A 1025 -49.16 18.78 27.17
CA THR A 1025 -50.04 19.26 28.27
C THR A 1025 -50.86 20.49 27.94
N ILE A 1026 -50.49 21.27 26.91
CA ILE A 1026 -51.26 22.43 26.44
C ILE A 1026 -52.34 22.01 25.42
N THR A 1027 -52.18 20.84 24.80
CA THR A 1027 -53.10 20.30 23.79
C THR A 1027 -54.09 19.26 24.34
N SER A 1028 -53.84 18.73 25.54
CA SER A 1028 -54.80 17.98 26.38
C SER A 1028 -55.62 18.90 27.26
#